data_AF-A0A6H9WWD4-F1
#
_entry.id   AF-A0A6H9WWD4-F1
#
_cell.length_a   1.000
_cell.length_b   1.000
_cell.length_c   1.000
_cell.angle_alpha   90.00
_cell.angle_beta   90.00
_cell.angle_gamma   90.00
#
_symmetry.space_group_name_H-M   'P 1'
#
loop_
_entity.id
_entity.type
_entity.pdbx_description
1 polymer ?
#
loop_
_entity_poly.entity_id
_entity_poly.type
_entity_poly.pdbx_seq_one_letter_code
_entity_poly.pdbx_strand_id
1 'polypeptide(L)'
;MGLVLALVHGGAAATSVLLDPGAVVRWGLPATKALNNISIGVTIGGLIMAVWALSPKWKSAYNRSLNIAAVAAALWTISGALSTILTYISLDPDSWGSETFGARLWLFLTQVQVGQLALWSICIAAVVTVLTAGVRGQIGVLFVLLAAFAGLIPLASAGHAAGTAGHNLAVSAMLLHLGGASIWIGGLVVLAAVSPKLGRHLQAVTERYSSLALVSFLLVAFSGVANAVLRVGTWDQLFSTAYGQIVIWKAIGLILLGAAGAVNRLRLIRRLNASETAKRAFGWIVTCEFALMGMVSGFSAALGRTATPIPQQLSSDPTPAELLTGEPVPPEPTWLTYITVWRIDPIWLVVCAFALVLYFIGAWRLHRRGDRWPWHRTLLWSIGVLFLFWATNGAFNLYQTYLFSVHMTMHMMLTMLIPLFLVLGAPVTLCMRAITRRTDGSRGGREWILWAVHSPWGQFVAGPVVAAFIFAFSLVVFYYTPLFGWATRDHLGHQWMIVHFLISGYLFVQSLIGIDPGPNRPPYPVRLLFLVVTMAFHAFFGIFMMMGTGLQEADWYGAMGRTWGDSAIRDQQIGGAIAWGLGEFPTIVLALLVGLLWSRSDAKERRRSDRNAARTDEAELNAYNEMLAGLRRPVSDEPDKSADEASAEAESSKGSRA
;
A
#
# COMPACT_ATOMS: atom_id res chain seq x y z
N MET A 1 35.42 2.17 3.63
CA MET A 1 35.89 2.90 4.83
C MET A 1 34.89 2.85 5.98
N GLY A 2 33.65 3.34 5.83
CA GLY A 2 32.63 3.29 6.92
C GLY A 2 32.32 1.88 7.45
N LEU A 3 32.23 0.88 6.57
CA LEU A 3 32.10 -0.53 6.97
C LEU A 3 33.29 -0.98 7.83
N VAL A 4 34.53 -0.77 7.37
CA VAL A 4 35.75 -1.16 8.10
C VAL A 4 35.82 -0.48 9.46
N LEU A 5 35.52 0.83 9.53
CA LEU A 5 35.47 1.57 10.80
C LEU A 5 34.41 0.99 11.76
N ALA A 6 33.22 0.64 11.26
CA ALA A 6 32.17 0.00 12.05
C ALA A 6 32.50 -1.44 12.45
N LEU A 7 33.33 -2.16 11.66
CA LEU A 7 33.78 -3.51 12.00
C LEU A 7 34.84 -3.51 13.09
N VAL A 8 35.78 -2.58 13.02
CA VAL A 8 36.89 -2.43 13.97
C VAL A 8 36.40 -1.87 15.30
N HIS A 9 35.59 -0.80 15.28
CA HIS A 9 35.13 -0.14 16.51
C HIS A 9 33.87 -0.78 17.11
N GLY A 10 33.06 -1.45 16.30
CA GLY A 10 31.84 -2.12 16.75
C GLY A 10 32.02 -3.58 17.16
N GLY A 11 33.25 -4.08 17.27
CA GLY A 11 33.56 -5.45 17.71
C GLY A 11 33.10 -6.57 16.75
N ALA A 12 32.69 -6.22 15.54
CA ALA A 12 32.04 -7.12 14.58
C ALA A 12 32.89 -8.26 14.04
N ALA A 13 34.18 -7.97 13.90
CA ALA A 13 35.17 -8.91 13.41
C ALA A 13 35.96 -9.53 14.57
N ALA A 14 35.55 -9.23 15.82
CA ALA A 14 36.14 -9.80 17.01
C ALA A 14 35.75 -11.28 17.13
N THR A 15 36.63 -12.06 17.72
CA THR A 15 36.41 -13.48 18.00
C THR A 15 35.32 -13.62 19.06
N SER A 16 34.31 -14.44 18.77
CA SER A 16 33.31 -14.85 19.76
C SER A 16 33.96 -15.82 20.76
N VAL A 17 33.59 -15.70 22.03
CA VAL A 17 34.16 -16.51 23.14
C VAL A 17 33.66 -17.96 23.11
N LEU A 18 32.51 -18.21 22.48
CA LEU A 18 31.84 -19.53 22.48
C LEU A 18 31.96 -20.29 21.14
N LEU A 19 31.98 -19.60 20.00
CA LEU A 19 32.03 -20.21 18.67
C LEU A 19 32.61 -19.22 17.65
N ASP A 20 33.79 -19.51 17.10
CA ASP A 20 34.46 -18.66 16.11
C ASP A 20 34.36 -19.26 14.70
N PRO A 21 33.59 -18.65 13.77
CA PRO A 21 33.45 -19.15 12.41
C PRO A 21 34.65 -18.84 11.50
N GLY A 22 35.72 -18.27 12.05
CA GLY A 22 36.94 -17.93 11.35
C GLY A 22 36.89 -16.57 10.64
N ALA A 23 38.07 -16.06 10.28
CA ALA A 23 38.23 -14.70 9.76
C ALA A 23 37.41 -14.43 8.48
N VAL A 24 37.30 -15.42 7.60
CA VAL A 24 36.55 -15.29 6.34
C VAL A 24 35.08 -14.95 6.61
N VAL A 25 34.45 -15.61 7.57
CA VAL A 25 33.03 -15.35 7.91
C VAL A 25 32.89 -14.04 8.67
N ARG A 26 33.78 -13.76 9.63
CA ARG A 26 33.77 -12.53 10.43
C ARG A 26 33.83 -11.25 9.58
N TRP A 27 34.66 -11.25 8.53
CA TRP A 27 34.80 -10.10 7.63
C TRP A 27 33.88 -10.18 6.41
N GLY A 28 33.67 -11.38 5.86
CA GLY A 28 32.87 -11.60 4.66
C GLY A 28 31.38 -11.39 4.88
N LEU A 29 30.83 -11.82 6.02
CA LEU A 29 29.39 -11.71 6.28
C LEU A 29 28.92 -10.25 6.33
N PRO A 30 29.58 -9.34 7.08
CA PRO A 30 29.17 -7.93 7.04
C PRO A 30 29.42 -7.24 5.70
N ALA A 31 30.48 -7.62 4.98
CA ALA A 31 30.78 -7.06 3.66
C ALA A 31 29.71 -7.43 2.62
N THR A 32 29.30 -8.69 2.62
CA THR A 32 28.25 -9.21 1.72
C THR A 32 26.89 -8.63 2.07
N LYS A 33 26.55 -8.50 3.36
CA LYS A 33 25.34 -7.76 3.81
C LYS A 33 25.33 -6.30 3.37
N ALA A 34 26.47 -5.60 3.48
CA ALA A 34 26.58 -4.22 3.04
C ALA A 34 26.41 -4.10 1.52
N LEU A 35 27.04 -4.98 0.74
CA LEU A 35 26.87 -5.04 -0.71
C LEU A 35 25.41 -5.35 -1.08
N ASN A 36 24.77 -6.27 -0.36
CA ASN A 36 23.37 -6.63 -0.56
C ASN A 36 22.44 -5.42 -0.35
N ASN A 37 22.60 -4.70 0.77
CA ASN A 37 21.78 -3.52 1.07
C ASN A 37 21.97 -2.39 0.04
N ILE A 38 23.21 -2.15 -0.42
CA ILE A 38 23.49 -1.17 -1.47
C ILE A 38 22.83 -1.61 -2.78
N SER A 39 22.93 -2.89 -3.13
CA SER A 39 22.37 -3.46 -4.35
C SER A 39 20.85 -3.32 -4.38
N ILE A 40 20.17 -3.68 -3.29
CA ILE A 40 18.72 -3.46 -3.09
C ILE A 40 18.36 -1.99 -3.31
N GLY A 41 19.10 -1.08 -2.65
CA GLY A 41 18.88 0.35 -2.75
C GLY A 41 18.98 0.84 -4.20
N VAL A 42 20.06 0.49 -4.90
CA VAL A 42 20.28 0.91 -6.30
C VAL A 42 19.26 0.27 -7.26
N THR A 43 18.83 -0.96 -7.04
CA THR A 43 17.76 -1.61 -7.81
C THR A 43 16.45 -0.83 -7.69
N ILE A 44 15.98 -0.61 -6.46
CA ILE A 44 14.74 0.14 -6.20
C ILE A 44 14.87 1.58 -6.70
N GLY A 45 16.02 2.22 -6.45
CA GLY A 45 16.36 3.55 -6.94
C GLY A 45 16.28 3.68 -8.47
N GLY A 46 16.78 2.69 -9.20
CA GLY A 46 16.76 2.68 -10.67
C GLY A 46 15.36 2.47 -11.24
N LEU A 47 14.59 1.59 -10.61
CA LEU A 47 13.20 1.31 -10.98
C LEU A 47 12.28 2.50 -10.65
N ILE A 48 12.37 3.10 -9.46
CA ILE A 48 11.54 4.26 -9.09
C ILE A 48 11.87 5.49 -9.95
N MET A 49 13.14 5.69 -10.30
CA MET A 49 13.53 6.77 -11.22
C MET A 49 12.92 6.56 -12.61
N ALA A 50 12.89 5.31 -13.11
CA ALA A 50 12.23 4.98 -14.38
C ALA A 50 10.71 5.16 -14.33
N VAL A 51 10.06 4.81 -13.21
CA VAL A 51 8.60 4.90 -13.04
C VAL A 51 8.13 6.34 -12.84
N TRP A 52 8.85 7.13 -12.02
CA TRP A 52 8.36 8.41 -11.52
C TRP A 52 9.08 9.65 -12.09
N ALA A 53 10.39 9.58 -12.33
CA ALA A 53 11.18 10.77 -12.65
C ALA A 53 11.49 10.90 -14.15
N LEU A 54 11.82 9.78 -14.80
CA LEU A 54 12.24 9.68 -16.18
C LEU A 54 11.06 9.45 -17.14
N SER A 55 11.32 9.63 -18.44
CA SER A 55 10.39 9.28 -19.52
C SER A 55 10.99 8.20 -20.41
N PRO A 56 10.20 7.21 -20.86
CA PRO A 56 10.61 6.27 -21.92
C PRO A 56 11.02 6.97 -23.24
N LYS A 57 10.58 8.22 -23.47
CA LYS A 57 11.01 9.02 -24.62
C LYS A 57 12.49 9.41 -24.55
N TRP A 58 13.07 9.48 -23.35
CA TRP A 58 14.48 9.78 -23.13
C TRP A 58 15.30 8.50 -23.10
N LYS A 59 15.30 7.75 -24.21
CA LYS A 59 15.81 6.37 -24.30
C LYS A 59 17.18 6.18 -23.65
N SER A 60 18.14 7.09 -23.86
CA SER A 60 19.50 6.97 -23.31
C SER A 60 19.52 7.01 -21.77
N ALA A 61 18.81 7.97 -21.17
CA ALA A 61 18.71 8.11 -19.72
C ALA A 61 17.86 7.00 -19.09
N TYR A 62 16.72 6.68 -19.71
CA TYR A 62 15.80 5.64 -19.26
C TYR A 62 16.44 4.25 -19.28
N ASN A 63 17.07 3.87 -20.39
CA ASN A 63 17.75 2.57 -20.49
C ASN A 63 18.96 2.49 -19.57
N ARG A 64 19.70 3.59 -19.35
CA ARG A 64 20.80 3.61 -18.37
C ARG A 64 20.28 3.35 -16.95
N SER A 65 19.17 3.95 -16.56
CA SER A 65 18.52 3.70 -15.26
C SER A 65 18.16 2.23 -15.08
N LEU A 66 17.51 1.62 -16.10
CA LEU A 66 17.13 0.21 -16.05
C LEU A 66 18.32 -0.75 -16.09
N ASN A 67 19.37 -0.43 -16.86
CA ASN A 67 20.57 -1.26 -16.90
C ASN A 67 21.33 -1.23 -15.56
N ILE A 68 21.40 -0.06 -14.91
CA ILE A 68 21.94 0.06 -13.56
C ILE A 68 21.11 -0.78 -12.58
N ALA A 69 19.78 -0.69 -12.66
CA ALA A 69 18.89 -1.49 -11.82
C ALA A 69 19.05 -3.00 -12.05
N ALA A 70 19.24 -3.45 -13.30
CA ALA A 70 19.44 -4.85 -13.65
C ALA A 70 20.76 -5.39 -13.10
N VAL A 71 21.87 -4.64 -13.25
CA VAL A 71 23.17 -5.01 -12.68
C VAL A 71 23.10 -5.05 -11.15
N ALA A 72 22.47 -4.05 -10.54
CA ALA A 72 22.27 -4.01 -9.10
C ALA A 72 21.39 -5.17 -8.62
N ALA A 73 20.36 -5.57 -9.37
CA ALA A 73 19.51 -6.71 -9.01
C ALA A 73 20.30 -8.03 -9.06
N ALA A 74 21.15 -8.22 -10.07
CA ALA A 74 22.03 -9.39 -10.13
C ALA A 74 23.00 -9.42 -8.95
N LEU A 75 23.57 -8.27 -8.57
CA LEU A 75 24.42 -8.15 -7.39
C LEU A 75 23.65 -8.42 -6.09
N TRP A 76 22.38 -8.00 -6.00
CA TRP A 76 21.48 -8.36 -4.89
C TRP A 76 21.33 -9.88 -4.81
N THR A 77 20.98 -10.57 -5.89
CA THR A 77 20.85 -12.04 -5.88
C THR A 77 22.13 -12.74 -5.42
N ILE A 78 23.28 -12.35 -5.99
CA ILE A 78 24.59 -12.99 -5.70
C ILE A 78 25.01 -12.71 -4.25
N SER A 79 24.94 -11.44 -3.82
CA SER A 79 25.35 -11.06 -2.46
C SER A 79 24.38 -11.56 -1.39
N GLY A 80 23.09 -11.69 -1.71
CA GLY A 80 22.08 -12.34 -0.86
C GLY A 80 22.36 -13.83 -0.66
N ALA A 81 22.65 -14.56 -1.74
CA ALA A 81 23.05 -15.98 -1.66
C ALA A 81 24.32 -16.17 -0.83
N LEU A 82 25.35 -15.36 -1.09
CA LEU A 82 26.61 -15.43 -0.33
C LEU A 82 26.42 -15.04 1.14
N SER A 83 25.65 -13.99 1.43
CA SER A 83 25.32 -13.60 2.81
C SER A 83 24.55 -14.71 3.53
N THR A 84 23.71 -15.46 2.84
CA THR A 84 22.92 -16.56 3.42
C THR A 84 23.81 -17.74 3.79
N ILE A 85 24.71 -18.14 2.88
CA ILE A 85 25.71 -19.18 3.14
C ILE A 85 26.61 -18.79 4.32
N LEU A 86 27.13 -17.55 4.33
CA LEU A 86 27.97 -17.07 5.42
C LEU A 86 27.20 -16.94 6.75
N THR A 87 25.90 -16.63 6.71
CA THR A 87 25.05 -16.65 7.91
C THR A 87 24.90 -18.07 8.44
N TYR A 88 24.65 -19.05 7.57
CA TYR A 88 24.57 -20.45 7.95
C TYR A 88 25.88 -20.95 8.57
N ILE A 89 27.02 -20.69 7.92
CA ILE A 89 28.35 -21.05 8.47
C ILE A 89 28.61 -20.34 9.80
N SER A 90 28.10 -19.12 10.00
CA SER A 90 28.23 -18.44 11.30
C SER A 90 27.45 -19.09 12.44
N LEU A 91 26.41 -19.87 12.11
CA LEU A 91 25.56 -20.57 13.08
C LEU A 91 26.02 -22.01 13.31
N ASP A 92 26.53 -22.69 12.29
CA ASP A 92 27.12 -24.04 12.36
C ASP A 92 28.49 -24.07 11.66
N PRO A 93 29.56 -23.53 12.29
CA PRO A 93 30.89 -23.44 11.68
C PRO A 93 31.49 -24.80 11.31
N ASP A 94 31.22 -25.83 12.11
CA ASP A 94 31.76 -27.18 11.93
C ASP A 94 31.17 -27.89 10.70
N SER A 95 30.04 -27.40 10.18
CA SER A 95 29.46 -27.94 8.95
C SER A 95 30.28 -27.66 7.71
N TRP A 96 31.14 -26.62 7.71
CA TRP A 96 31.92 -26.22 6.56
C TRP A 96 32.94 -27.29 6.16
N GLY A 97 32.86 -27.78 4.93
CA GLY A 97 33.72 -28.87 4.42
C GLY A 97 33.28 -30.28 4.83
N SER A 98 32.18 -30.42 5.58
CA SER A 98 31.58 -31.73 5.89
C SER A 98 30.79 -32.28 4.70
N GLU A 99 30.72 -33.61 4.57
CA GLU A 99 29.90 -34.29 3.55
C GLU A 99 28.40 -33.97 3.69
N THR A 100 27.96 -33.61 4.91
CA THR A 100 26.56 -33.27 5.21
C THR A 100 26.20 -31.81 4.99
N PHE A 101 27.15 -30.94 4.57
CA PHE A 101 26.95 -29.50 4.44
C PHE A 101 25.70 -29.16 3.61
N GLY A 102 25.54 -29.79 2.44
CA GLY A 102 24.40 -29.53 1.55
C GLY A 102 23.05 -29.90 2.18
N ALA A 103 22.97 -31.05 2.86
CA ALA A 103 21.75 -31.50 3.51
C ALA A 103 21.36 -30.60 4.71
N ARG A 104 22.34 -30.18 5.51
CA ARG A 104 22.09 -29.26 6.64
C ARG A 104 21.74 -27.86 6.18
N LEU A 105 22.38 -27.35 5.13
CA LEU A 105 22.02 -26.07 4.51
C LEU A 105 20.59 -26.12 3.96
N TRP A 106 20.18 -27.24 3.36
CA TRP A 106 18.79 -27.42 2.90
C TRP A 106 17.78 -27.37 4.06
N LEU A 107 18.08 -28.06 5.17
CA LEU A 107 17.25 -27.98 6.38
C LEU A 107 17.17 -26.54 6.92
N PHE A 108 18.30 -25.82 6.96
CA PHE A 108 18.31 -24.42 7.34
C PHE A 108 17.39 -23.56 6.46
N LEU A 109 17.46 -23.72 5.13
CA LEU A 109 16.66 -22.93 4.19
C LEU A 109 15.16 -23.29 4.21
N THR A 110 14.79 -24.51 4.63
CA THR A 110 13.41 -25.01 4.53
C THR A 110 12.69 -25.13 5.87
N GLN A 111 13.39 -25.24 6.98
CA GLN A 111 12.81 -25.47 8.31
C GLN A 111 13.16 -24.37 9.32
N VAL A 112 14.22 -23.59 9.09
CA VAL A 112 14.60 -22.50 9.99
C VAL A 112 14.09 -21.18 9.43
N GLN A 113 13.32 -20.42 10.23
CA GLN A 113 12.68 -19.18 9.79
C GLN A 113 13.66 -18.18 9.16
N VAL A 114 14.84 -17.99 9.77
CA VAL A 114 15.89 -17.10 9.24
C VAL A 114 16.36 -17.56 7.85
N GLY A 115 16.53 -18.86 7.63
CA GLY A 115 16.91 -19.42 6.34
C GLY A 115 15.79 -19.32 5.30
N GLN A 116 14.54 -19.55 5.70
CA GLN A 116 13.37 -19.38 4.83
C GLN A 116 13.23 -17.93 4.36
N LEU A 117 13.32 -16.94 5.26
CA LEU A 117 13.25 -15.52 4.91
C LEU A 117 14.38 -15.12 3.95
N ALA A 118 15.59 -15.64 4.18
CA ALA A 118 16.72 -15.42 3.29
C ALA A 118 16.48 -16.02 1.90
N LEU A 119 15.95 -17.25 1.83
CA LEU A 119 15.58 -17.92 0.59
C LEU A 119 14.53 -17.11 -0.20
N TRP A 120 13.45 -16.67 0.48
CA TRP A 120 12.44 -15.80 -0.13
C TRP A 120 13.04 -14.52 -0.71
N SER A 121 13.95 -13.87 0.01
CA SER A 121 14.64 -12.67 -0.46
C SER A 121 15.46 -12.94 -1.74
N ILE A 122 16.19 -14.06 -1.78
CA ILE A 122 16.99 -14.48 -2.96
C ILE A 122 16.09 -14.77 -4.16
N CYS A 123 15.00 -15.53 -3.96
CA CYS A 123 14.05 -15.85 -5.03
C CYS A 123 13.43 -14.59 -5.63
N ILE A 124 12.99 -13.65 -4.79
CA ILE A 124 12.44 -12.36 -5.24
C ILE A 124 13.51 -11.58 -6.01
N ALA A 125 14.75 -11.50 -5.48
CA ALA A 125 15.85 -10.82 -6.15
C ALA A 125 16.16 -11.42 -7.53
N ALA A 126 16.16 -12.76 -7.65
CA ALA A 126 16.40 -13.47 -8.91
C ALA A 126 15.30 -13.15 -9.94
N VAL A 127 14.03 -13.16 -9.53
CA VAL A 127 12.90 -12.77 -10.39
C VAL A 127 13.03 -11.30 -10.82
N VAL A 128 13.33 -10.39 -9.89
CA VAL A 128 13.55 -8.96 -10.17
C VAL A 128 14.72 -8.77 -11.15
N THR A 129 15.79 -9.55 -11.04
CA THR A 129 16.93 -9.51 -11.96
C THR A 129 16.52 -9.83 -13.39
N VAL A 130 15.83 -10.96 -13.59
CA VAL A 130 15.36 -11.39 -14.92
C VAL A 130 14.38 -10.37 -15.50
N LEU A 131 13.40 -9.93 -14.70
CA LEU A 131 12.39 -8.99 -15.17
C LEU A 131 12.98 -7.60 -15.48
N THR A 132 13.91 -7.10 -14.67
CA THR A 132 14.54 -5.78 -14.91
C THR A 132 15.38 -5.78 -16.19
N ALA A 133 15.98 -6.91 -16.56
CA ALA A 133 16.75 -7.03 -17.80
C ALA A 133 15.84 -6.96 -19.05
N GLY A 134 14.68 -7.64 -19.00
CA GLY A 134 13.78 -7.79 -20.15
C GLY A 134 12.67 -6.73 -20.27
N VAL A 135 12.14 -6.23 -19.15
CA VAL A 135 10.96 -5.37 -19.16
C VAL A 135 11.35 -3.90 -19.36
N ARG A 136 10.95 -3.33 -20.50
CA ARG A 136 11.22 -1.91 -20.83
C ARG A 136 9.98 -1.01 -20.78
N GLY A 137 8.78 -1.60 -20.84
CA GLY A 137 7.52 -0.87 -20.76
C GLY A 137 7.27 -0.32 -19.35
N GLN A 138 6.87 0.96 -19.25
CA GLN A 138 6.76 1.66 -17.95
C GLN A 138 5.79 0.99 -16.96
N ILE A 139 4.71 0.37 -17.46
CA ILE A 139 3.76 -0.39 -16.63
C ILE A 139 4.41 -1.69 -16.11
N GLY A 140 5.11 -2.42 -16.97
CA GLY A 140 5.85 -3.60 -16.53
C GLY A 140 6.91 -3.24 -15.48
N VAL A 141 7.64 -2.15 -15.68
CA VAL A 141 8.63 -1.64 -14.70
C VAL A 141 7.97 -1.29 -13.36
N LEU A 142 6.73 -0.80 -13.34
CA LEU A 142 5.99 -0.60 -12.09
C LEU A 142 5.78 -1.93 -11.34
N PHE A 143 5.39 -3.01 -12.02
CA PHE A 143 5.25 -4.31 -11.36
C PHE A 143 6.59 -4.87 -10.88
N VAL A 144 7.67 -4.66 -11.63
CA VAL A 144 9.02 -5.03 -11.18
C VAL A 144 9.44 -4.23 -9.95
N LEU A 145 9.10 -2.94 -9.89
CA LEU A 145 9.31 -2.10 -8.71
C LEU A 145 8.54 -2.62 -7.50
N LEU A 146 7.27 -3.01 -7.66
CA LEU A 146 6.47 -3.61 -6.58
C LEU A 146 7.08 -4.93 -6.08
N ALA A 147 7.55 -5.78 -6.99
CA ALA A 147 8.27 -7.00 -6.64
C ALA A 147 9.59 -6.70 -5.89
N ALA A 148 10.32 -5.66 -6.30
CA ALA A 148 11.53 -5.23 -5.59
C ALA A 148 11.23 -4.73 -4.17
N PHE A 149 10.13 -3.99 -3.96
CA PHE A 149 9.69 -3.61 -2.61
C PHE A 149 9.24 -4.81 -1.79
N ALA A 150 8.60 -5.81 -2.39
CA ALA A 150 8.24 -7.06 -1.69
C ALA A 150 9.49 -7.78 -1.16
N GLY A 151 10.63 -7.69 -1.84
CA GLY A 151 11.91 -8.23 -1.38
C GLY A 151 12.47 -7.57 -0.10
N LEU A 152 11.93 -6.42 0.32
CA LEU A 152 12.25 -5.80 1.61
C LEU A 152 11.52 -6.46 2.78
N ILE A 153 10.41 -7.16 2.54
CA ILE A 153 9.61 -7.78 3.60
C ILE A 153 10.42 -8.84 4.36
N PRO A 154 11.05 -9.84 3.68
CA PRO A 154 11.83 -10.83 4.41
C PRO A 154 13.03 -10.22 5.13
N LEU A 155 13.61 -9.13 4.58
CA LEU A 155 14.73 -8.43 5.19
C LEU A 155 14.33 -7.68 6.46
N ALA A 156 13.16 -7.05 6.47
CA ALA A 156 12.62 -6.39 7.64
C ALA A 156 12.20 -7.39 8.73
N SER A 157 11.63 -8.54 8.34
CA SER A 157 11.25 -9.60 9.27
C SER A 157 12.46 -10.33 9.86
N ALA A 158 13.56 -10.49 9.12
CA ALA A 158 14.76 -11.19 9.58
C ALA A 158 15.59 -10.39 10.61
N GLY A 159 15.35 -9.08 10.74
CA GLY A 159 16.12 -8.19 11.61
C GLY A 159 15.86 -8.36 13.11
N HIS A 160 14.80 -9.06 13.50
CA HIS A 160 14.35 -9.25 14.88
C HIS A 160 13.81 -10.66 15.06
N ALA A 161 14.15 -11.33 16.17
CA ALA A 161 13.56 -12.63 16.47
C ALA A 161 12.02 -12.47 16.59
N ALA A 162 11.28 -13.34 15.91
CA ALA A 162 9.84 -13.47 16.10
C ALA A 162 9.57 -13.82 17.57
N GLY A 163 8.57 -13.17 18.19
CA GLY A 163 8.20 -13.39 19.60
C GLY A 163 8.86 -12.46 20.63
N THR A 164 9.56 -11.40 20.20
CA THR A 164 10.08 -10.36 21.11
C THR A 164 9.07 -9.21 21.27
N ALA A 165 9.01 -8.59 22.45
CA ALA A 165 8.08 -7.49 22.72
C ALA A 165 8.23 -6.35 21.70
N GLY A 166 7.11 -5.91 21.10
CA GLY A 166 7.13 -4.87 20.07
C GLY A 166 7.66 -5.28 18.70
N HIS A 167 7.79 -6.59 18.41
CA HIS A 167 8.26 -7.12 17.12
C HIS A 167 7.53 -6.50 15.92
N ASN A 168 6.19 -6.47 15.94
CA ASN A 168 5.37 -5.93 14.84
C ASN A 168 5.67 -4.45 14.56
N LEU A 169 5.88 -3.66 15.61
CA LEU A 169 6.23 -2.24 15.49
C LEU A 169 7.63 -2.07 14.89
N ALA A 170 8.58 -2.90 15.33
CA ALA A 170 9.94 -2.90 14.80
C ALA A 170 9.98 -3.27 13.31
N VAL A 171 9.23 -4.31 12.90
CA VAL A 171 9.13 -4.71 11.49
C VAL A 171 8.52 -3.59 10.64
N SER A 172 7.41 -3.00 11.08
CA SER A 172 6.76 -1.87 10.40
C SER A 172 7.70 -0.66 10.26
N ALA A 173 8.39 -0.27 11.34
CA ALA A 173 9.35 0.82 11.30
C ALA A 173 10.55 0.49 10.39
N MET A 174 11.03 -0.76 10.40
CA MET A 174 12.12 -1.20 9.54
C MET A 174 11.74 -1.19 8.06
N LEU A 175 10.53 -1.63 7.71
CA LEU A 175 10.00 -1.55 6.35
C LEU A 175 9.99 -0.12 5.82
N LEU A 176 9.48 0.82 6.61
CA LEU A 176 9.50 2.25 6.27
C LEU A 176 10.93 2.78 6.11
N HIS A 177 11.83 2.36 7.00
CA HIS A 177 13.24 2.77 6.96
C HIS A 177 13.93 2.28 5.69
N LEU A 178 13.82 0.97 5.39
CA LEU A 178 14.43 0.35 4.22
C LEU A 178 13.83 0.89 2.92
N GLY A 179 12.50 1.05 2.86
CA GLY A 179 11.83 1.62 1.69
C GLY A 179 12.28 3.06 1.42
N GLY A 180 12.28 3.91 2.46
CA GLY A 180 12.76 5.29 2.36
C GLY A 180 14.24 5.37 2.00
N ALA A 181 15.11 4.60 2.68
CA ALA A 181 16.55 4.60 2.41
C ALA A 181 16.86 4.13 0.98
N SER A 182 16.16 3.10 0.49
CA SER A 182 16.31 2.58 -0.88
C SER A 182 15.92 3.61 -1.94
N ILE A 183 14.78 4.30 -1.78
CA ILE A 183 14.38 5.38 -2.69
C ILE A 183 15.37 6.54 -2.64
N TRP A 184 15.81 6.92 -1.43
CA TRP A 184 16.69 8.06 -1.22
C TRP A 184 18.10 7.78 -1.75
N ILE A 185 18.84 6.87 -1.13
CA ILE A 185 20.24 6.60 -1.46
C ILE A 185 20.34 6.05 -2.88
N GLY A 186 19.54 5.03 -3.21
CA GLY A 186 19.55 4.40 -4.52
C GLY A 186 19.15 5.35 -5.65
N GLY A 187 18.10 6.16 -5.44
CA GLY A 187 17.68 7.15 -6.42
C GLY A 187 18.72 8.24 -6.64
N LEU A 188 19.50 8.62 -5.61
CA LEU A 188 20.60 9.57 -5.75
C LEU A 188 21.72 8.97 -6.61
N VAL A 189 22.05 7.67 -6.40
CA VAL A 189 23.12 6.98 -7.16
C VAL A 189 22.76 6.97 -8.63
N VAL A 190 21.51 6.62 -8.92
CA VAL A 190 20.99 6.57 -10.28
C VAL A 190 20.89 7.96 -10.89
N LEU A 191 20.45 8.97 -10.13
CA LEU A 191 20.43 10.35 -10.61
C LEU A 191 21.85 10.82 -10.99
N ALA A 192 22.84 10.59 -10.14
CA ALA A 192 24.23 10.94 -10.42
C ALA A 192 24.71 10.25 -11.71
N ALA A 193 24.46 8.94 -11.86
CA ALA A 193 24.85 8.17 -13.03
C ALA A 193 24.11 8.59 -14.32
N VAL A 194 22.85 8.98 -14.24
CA VAL A 194 22.03 9.36 -15.40
C VAL A 194 22.18 10.85 -15.74
N SER A 195 22.61 11.69 -14.80
CA SER A 195 22.74 13.15 -14.95
C SER A 195 23.43 13.62 -16.24
N PRO A 196 24.54 12.99 -16.72
CA PRO A 196 25.21 13.47 -17.93
C PRO A 196 24.38 13.24 -19.21
N LYS A 197 23.37 12.37 -19.16
CA LYS A 197 22.52 11.97 -20.29
C LYS A 197 21.21 12.77 -20.36
N LEU A 198 20.94 13.64 -19.39
CA LEU A 198 19.66 14.35 -19.29
C LEU A 198 19.64 15.68 -20.06
N GLY A 199 20.79 16.34 -20.26
CA GLY A 199 20.86 17.64 -20.90
C GLY A 199 19.87 18.64 -20.28
N ARG A 200 19.01 19.25 -21.10
CA ARG A 200 17.96 20.20 -20.66
C ARG A 200 16.95 19.63 -19.65
N HIS A 201 16.81 18.31 -19.58
CA HIS A 201 15.85 17.65 -18.68
C HIS A 201 16.39 17.46 -17.26
N LEU A 202 17.67 17.77 -17.01
CA LEU A 202 18.32 17.56 -15.71
C LEU A 202 17.56 18.23 -14.56
N GLN A 203 17.21 19.51 -14.72
CA GLN A 203 16.46 20.25 -13.71
C GLN A 203 15.12 19.57 -13.39
N ALA A 204 14.31 19.26 -14.41
CA ALA A 204 12.98 18.67 -14.21
C ALA A 204 13.03 17.29 -13.54
N VAL A 205 14.00 16.44 -13.90
CA VAL A 205 14.21 15.14 -13.26
C VAL A 205 14.67 15.31 -11.81
N THR A 206 15.58 16.26 -11.55
CA THR A 206 16.08 16.54 -10.21
C THR A 206 14.99 17.11 -9.30
N GLU A 207 14.09 17.96 -9.79
CA GLU A 207 12.93 18.46 -9.02
C GLU A 207 11.95 17.33 -8.63
N ARG A 208 11.71 16.39 -9.56
CA ARG A 208 10.86 15.22 -9.31
C ARG A 208 11.47 14.28 -8.29
N TYR A 209 12.76 13.98 -8.45
CA TYR A 209 13.49 13.16 -7.51
C TYR A 209 13.63 13.84 -6.14
N SER A 210 13.90 15.14 -6.09
CA SER A 210 13.97 15.91 -4.83
C SER A 210 12.67 15.82 -4.01
N SER A 211 11.52 15.73 -4.68
CA SER A 211 10.24 15.49 -3.99
C SER A 211 10.14 14.08 -3.39
N LEU A 212 10.63 13.05 -4.10
CA LEU A 212 10.73 11.69 -3.56
C LEU A 212 11.75 11.60 -2.42
N ALA A 213 12.90 12.27 -2.57
CA ALA A 213 13.97 12.31 -1.58
C ALA A 213 13.50 12.97 -0.28
N LEU A 214 12.70 14.03 -0.35
CA LEU A 214 12.10 14.65 0.83
C LEU A 214 11.14 13.69 1.57
N VAL A 215 10.25 13.03 0.84
CA VAL A 215 9.35 12.03 1.44
C VAL A 215 10.16 10.92 2.09
N SER A 216 11.17 10.41 1.38
CA SER A 216 12.05 9.36 1.86
C SER A 216 12.84 9.77 3.11
N PHE A 217 13.35 11.01 3.14
CA PHE A 217 14.01 11.59 4.31
C PHE A 217 13.07 11.62 5.52
N LEU A 218 11.81 12.05 5.35
CA LEU A 218 10.83 12.07 6.43
C LEU A 218 10.50 10.66 6.92
N LEU A 219 10.36 9.67 6.03
CA LEU A 219 10.13 8.28 6.39
C LEU A 219 11.31 7.67 7.17
N VAL A 220 12.53 7.92 6.72
CA VAL A 220 13.78 7.48 7.38
C VAL A 220 13.93 8.14 8.75
N ALA A 221 13.60 9.44 8.86
CA ALA A 221 13.63 10.18 10.11
C ALA A 221 12.61 9.62 11.11
N PHE A 222 11.35 9.52 10.68
CA PHE A 222 10.26 9.00 11.52
C PHE A 222 10.52 7.57 11.98
N SER A 223 10.89 6.66 11.06
CA SER A 223 11.24 5.28 11.40
C SER A 223 12.45 5.21 12.33
N GLY A 224 13.42 6.11 12.19
CA GLY A 224 14.57 6.22 13.09
C GLY A 224 14.16 6.60 14.51
N VAL A 225 13.27 7.59 14.65
CA VAL A 225 12.71 8.00 15.95
C VAL A 225 11.88 6.88 16.57
N ALA A 226 10.98 6.26 15.81
CA ALA A 226 10.18 5.13 16.30
C ALA A 226 11.07 3.99 16.82
N ASN A 227 12.12 3.64 16.07
CA ASN A 227 13.10 2.64 16.47
C ASN A 227 13.94 3.04 17.71
N ALA A 228 14.23 4.32 17.89
CA ALA A 228 14.96 4.83 19.05
C ALA A 228 14.10 4.79 20.32
N VAL A 229 12.84 5.21 20.24
CA VAL A 229 11.89 5.16 21.36
C VAL A 229 11.74 3.74 21.89
N LEU A 230 11.61 2.75 21.00
CA LEU A 230 11.45 1.33 21.37
C LEU A 230 12.69 0.70 22.03
N ARG A 231 13.88 1.26 21.85
CA ARG A 231 15.14 0.64 22.31
C ARG A 231 15.85 1.42 23.41
N VAL A 232 15.73 2.74 23.39
CA VAL A 232 16.35 3.65 24.37
C VAL A 232 15.40 3.92 25.54
N GLY A 233 14.08 4.01 25.30
CA GLY A 233 13.08 4.21 26.35
C GLY A 233 13.10 5.59 27.01
N THR A 234 14.16 5.90 27.77
CA THR A 234 14.27 7.08 28.63
C THR A 234 15.34 8.07 28.13
N TRP A 235 15.18 9.34 28.51
CA TRP A 235 16.16 10.39 28.17
C TRP A 235 17.52 10.15 28.81
N ASP A 236 17.59 9.58 30.01
CA ASP A 236 18.87 9.26 30.65
C ASP A 236 19.68 8.26 29.81
N GLN A 237 19.03 7.15 29.43
CA GLN A 237 19.65 6.10 28.62
C GLN A 237 20.11 6.59 27.23
N LEU A 238 19.55 7.69 26.72
CA LEU A 238 19.99 8.32 25.48
C LEU A 238 21.41 8.92 25.60
N PHE A 239 21.78 9.45 26.76
CA PHE A 239 23.07 10.08 26.99
C PHE A 239 24.08 9.16 27.69
N SER A 240 23.59 8.30 28.59
CA SER A 240 24.42 7.44 29.43
C SER A 240 24.88 6.15 28.74
N THR A 241 24.18 5.69 27.69
CA THR A 241 24.51 4.43 27.00
C THR A 241 25.22 4.63 25.66
N ALA A 242 26.10 3.68 25.31
CA ALA A 242 26.76 3.68 24.00
C ALA A 242 25.74 3.62 22.84
N TYR A 243 24.66 2.87 23.02
CA TYR A 243 23.55 2.80 22.05
C TYR A 243 22.94 4.19 21.83
N GLY A 244 22.62 4.90 22.92
CA GLY A 244 22.05 6.24 22.88
C GLY A 244 22.97 7.27 22.20
N GLN A 245 24.27 7.23 22.50
CA GLN A 245 25.26 8.11 21.86
C GLN A 245 25.34 7.91 20.34
N ILE A 246 25.28 6.66 19.86
CA ILE A 246 25.25 6.40 18.40
C ILE A 246 23.95 6.93 17.78
N VAL A 247 22.81 6.84 18.48
CA VAL A 247 21.55 7.45 18.05
C VAL A 247 21.68 8.98 17.93
N ILE A 248 22.35 9.65 18.86
CA ILE A 248 22.60 11.10 18.80
C ILE A 248 23.44 11.46 17.57
N TRP A 249 24.55 10.75 17.32
CA TRP A 249 25.37 10.98 16.13
C TRP A 249 24.62 10.75 14.82
N LYS A 250 23.75 9.74 14.79
CA LYS A 250 22.85 9.48 13.66
C LYS A 250 21.85 10.63 13.46
N ALA A 251 21.29 11.17 14.53
CA ALA A 251 20.38 12.32 14.47
C ALA A 251 21.09 13.58 13.94
N ILE A 252 22.30 13.86 14.42
CA ILE A 252 23.12 14.98 13.91
C ILE A 252 23.39 14.83 12.41
N GLY A 253 23.86 13.65 11.98
CA GLY A 253 24.11 13.38 10.57
C GLY A 253 22.87 13.54 9.70
N LEU A 254 21.70 13.11 10.20
CA LEU A 254 20.42 13.29 9.51
C LEU A 254 20.02 14.78 9.40
N ILE A 255 20.20 15.58 10.46
CA ILE A 255 19.94 17.03 10.42
C ILE A 255 20.83 17.72 9.38
N LEU A 256 22.12 17.38 9.33
CA LEU A 256 23.07 17.91 8.35
C LEU A 256 22.67 17.53 6.91
N LEU A 257 22.24 16.29 6.67
CA LEU A 257 21.69 15.85 5.38
C LEU A 257 20.42 16.63 5.01
N GLY A 258 19.54 16.87 5.98
CA GLY A 258 18.32 17.68 5.78
C GLY A 258 18.64 19.12 5.39
N ALA A 259 19.65 19.73 6.03
CA ALA A 259 20.12 21.08 5.71
C ALA A 259 20.73 21.15 4.30
N ALA A 260 21.58 20.20 3.93
CA ALA A 260 22.15 20.09 2.58
C ALA A 260 21.05 19.93 1.52
N GLY A 261 20.07 19.04 1.77
CA GLY A 261 18.92 18.83 0.90
C GLY A 261 18.05 20.07 0.75
N ALA A 262 17.87 20.87 1.81
CA ALA A 262 17.14 22.14 1.76
C ALA A 262 17.87 23.18 0.91
N VAL A 263 19.20 23.30 1.03
CA VAL A 263 20.01 24.18 0.18
C VAL A 263 19.90 23.77 -1.28
N ASN A 264 20.02 22.47 -1.57
CA ASN A 264 19.84 21.92 -2.91
C ASN A 264 18.46 22.28 -3.50
N ARG A 265 17.39 22.02 -2.73
CA ARG A 265 16.00 22.21 -3.15
C ARG A 265 15.61 23.67 -3.36
N LEU A 266 16.02 24.56 -2.46
CA LEU A 266 15.57 25.95 -2.46
C LEU A 266 16.44 26.86 -3.34
N ARG A 267 17.73 26.54 -3.51
CA ARG A 267 18.70 27.43 -4.18
C ARG A 267 19.25 26.86 -5.48
N LEU A 268 19.78 25.63 -5.44
CA LEU A 268 20.62 25.12 -6.54
C LEU A 268 19.83 24.50 -7.68
N ILE A 269 18.78 23.73 -7.38
CA ILE A 269 18.02 23.01 -8.40
C ILE A 269 17.43 23.96 -9.46
N ARG A 270 16.91 25.12 -9.04
CA ARG A 270 16.33 26.13 -9.94
C ARG A 270 17.35 26.77 -10.88
N ARG A 271 18.64 26.68 -10.58
CA ARG A 271 19.74 27.30 -11.35
C ARG A 271 20.54 26.28 -12.18
N LEU A 272 20.19 24.99 -12.12
CA LEU A 272 20.93 23.92 -12.80
C LEU A 272 21.05 24.13 -14.30
N ASN A 273 20.02 24.63 -14.97
CA ASN A 273 20.06 24.89 -16.41
C ASN A 273 20.69 26.25 -16.77
N ALA A 274 20.85 27.15 -15.79
CA ALA A 274 21.26 28.53 -16.03
C ALA A 274 22.73 28.82 -15.71
N SER A 275 23.41 27.96 -14.93
CA SER A 275 24.78 28.23 -14.48
C SER A 275 25.61 26.96 -14.31
N GLU A 276 26.76 26.90 -14.98
CA GLU A 276 27.77 25.84 -14.78
C GLU A 276 28.31 25.82 -13.34
N THR A 277 28.49 26.99 -12.72
CA THR A 277 28.85 27.10 -11.29
C THR A 277 27.82 26.40 -10.41
N ALA A 278 26.53 26.58 -10.69
CA ALA A 278 25.47 25.91 -9.94
C ALA A 278 25.48 24.39 -10.15
N LYS A 279 25.78 23.90 -11.36
CA LYS A 279 25.94 22.46 -11.63
C LYS A 279 27.12 21.86 -10.86
N ARG A 280 28.27 22.55 -10.82
CA ARG A 280 29.44 22.11 -10.05
C ARG A 280 29.16 22.10 -8.55
N ALA A 281 28.55 23.17 -8.01
CA ALA A 281 28.17 23.25 -6.61
C ALA A 281 27.16 22.16 -6.21
N PHE A 282 26.18 21.90 -7.07
CA PHE A 282 25.24 20.79 -6.89
C PHE A 282 25.96 19.43 -6.85
N GLY A 283 26.85 19.17 -7.81
CA GLY A 283 27.65 17.94 -7.85
C GLY A 283 28.47 17.74 -6.58
N TRP A 284 29.13 18.80 -6.10
CA TRP A 284 29.91 18.76 -4.86
C TRP A 284 29.06 18.45 -3.62
N ILE A 285 27.92 19.14 -3.45
CA ILE A 285 27.02 18.87 -2.32
C ILE A 285 26.47 17.45 -2.39
N VAL A 286 26.09 16.96 -3.57
CA VAL A 286 25.64 15.57 -3.74
C VAL A 286 26.75 14.59 -3.33
N THR A 287 28.01 14.83 -3.69
CA THR A 287 29.14 14.02 -3.24
C THR A 287 29.31 14.06 -1.72
N CYS A 288 29.20 15.24 -1.10
CA CYS A 288 29.25 15.38 0.36
C CYS A 288 28.07 14.67 1.05
N GLU A 289 26.86 14.78 0.50
CA GLU A 289 25.66 14.08 0.97
C GLU A 289 25.89 12.56 0.92
N PHE A 290 26.43 12.02 -0.17
CA PHE A 290 26.77 10.61 -0.26
C PHE A 290 27.78 10.15 0.79
N ALA A 291 28.85 10.92 0.99
CA ALA A 291 29.86 10.60 2.00
C ALA A 291 29.23 10.57 3.41
N LEU A 292 28.39 11.56 3.72
CA LEU A 292 27.69 11.66 4.99
C LEU A 292 26.66 10.53 5.17
N MET A 293 25.89 10.19 4.13
CA MET A 293 24.98 9.03 4.14
C MET A 293 25.73 7.72 4.40
N GLY A 294 26.90 7.55 3.79
CA GLY A 294 27.76 6.38 4.03
C GLY A 294 28.24 6.29 5.48
N MET A 295 28.57 7.43 6.10
CA MET A 295 28.94 7.51 7.52
C MET A 295 27.74 7.17 8.43
N VAL A 296 26.58 7.78 8.20
CA VAL A 296 25.34 7.55 8.96
C VAL A 296 24.85 6.09 8.82
N SER A 297 25.03 5.50 7.64
CA SER A 297 24.75 4.07 7.42
C SER A 297 25.73 3.18 8.19
N GLY A 298 27.00 3.58 8.30
CA GLY A 298 28.00 2.92 9.14
C GLY A 298 27.61 2.91 10.63
N PHE A 299 27.14 4.04 11.17
CA PHE A 299 26.59 4.10 12.53
C PHE A 299 25.37 3.18 12.71
N SER A 300 24.53 3.08 11.68
CA SER A 300 23.36 2.18 11.70
C SER A 300 23.76 0.71 11.76
N ALA A 301 24.83 0.33 11.04
CA ALA A 301 25.39 -1.02 11.11
C ALA A 301 26.01 -1.32 12.48
N ALA A 302 26.59 -0.31 13.15
CA ALA A 302 27.10 -0.44 14.51
C ALA A 302 25.96 -0.67 15.52
N LEU A 303 24.87 0.11 15.44
CA LEU A 303 23.68 -0.06 16.30
C LEU A 303 23.10 -1.48 16.26
N GLY A 304 23.14 -2.14 15.10
CA GLY A 304 22.65 -3.51 14.95
C GLY A 304 23.44 -4.55 15.76
N ARG A 305 24.60 -4.18 16.34
CA ARG A 305 25.42 -5.05 17.20
C ARG A 305 25.64 -4.50 18.60
N THR A 306 25.20 -3.29 18.88
CA THR A 306 25.28 -2.70 20.22
C THR A 306 24.10 -3.21 21.04
N ALA A 307 24.35 -3.66 22.26
CA ALA A 307 23.29 -4.05 23.19
C ALA A 307 22.28 -2.90 23.37
N THR A 308 21.00 -3.24 23.33
CA THR A 308 19.92 -2.26 23.51
C THR A 308 19.69 -1.99 25.00
N PRO A 309 19.43 -0.74 25.41
CA PRO A 309 19.12 -0.41 26.80
C PRO A 309 17.89 -1.14 27.35
N ILE A 310 16.84 -1.30 26.55
CA ILE A 310 15.67 -2.12 26.90
C ILE A 310 15.91 -3.56 26.43
N PRO A 311 15.93 -4.56 27.35
CA PRO A 311 16.04 -5.96 26.97
C PRO A 311 14.89 -6.38 26.03
N GLN A 312 15.23 -7.09 24.95
CA GLN A 312 14.24 -7.59 23.98
C GLN A 312 13.91 -9.08 24.17
N GLN A 313 14.27 -9.66 25.31
CA GLN A 313 13.99 -11.07 25.62
C GLN A 313 12.66 -11.20 26.36
N LEU A 314 11.98 -12.34 26.18
CA LEU A 314 10.83 -12.68 27.00
C LEU A 314 11.23 -12.72 28.49
N SER A 315 10.24 -12.48 29.36
CA SER A 315 10.39 -12.71 30.79
C SER A 315 10.82 -14.15 31.05
N SER A 316 11.49 -14.39 32.19
CA SER A 316 11.93 -15.73 32.58
C SER A 316 10.79 -16.71 32.85
N ASP A 317 9.58 -16.20 33.08
CA ASP A 317 8.35 -16.97 33.27
C ASP A 317 7.20 -16.30 32.49
N PRO A 318 7.12 -16.53 31.16
CA PRO A 318 6.17 -15.84 30.30
C PRO A 318 4.74 -16.36 30.49
N THR A 319 3.78 -15.45 30.56
CA THR A 319 2.35 -15.77 30.53
C THR A 319 1.97 -16.43 29.19
N PRO A 320 0.84 -17.17 29.11
CA PRO A 320 0.38 -17.77 27.85
C PRO A 320 0.24 -16.75 26.70
N ALA A 321 -0.24 -15.54 27.00
CA ALA A 321 -0.29 -14.44 26.05
C ALA A 321 1.10 -13.95 25.60
N GLU A 322 2.08 -13.88 26.51
CA GLU A 322 3.45 -13.50 26.16
C GLU A 322 4.10 -14.55 25.25
N LEU A 323 3.83 -15.84 25.46
CA LEU A 323 4.29 -16.90 24.57
C LEU A 323 3.72 -16.79 23.15
N LEU A 324 2.46 -16.39 23.02
CA LEU A 324 1.78 -16.26 21.72
C LEU A 324 2.09 -14.94 21.00
N THR A 325 2.14 -13.83 21.75
CA THR A 325 2.14 -12.47 21.19
C THR A 325 3.45 -11.71 21.42
N GLY A 326 4.29 -12.18 22.34
CA GLY A 326 5.47 -11.45 22.83
C GLY A 326 5.15 -10.32 23.82
N GLU A 327 3.87 -10.13 24.19
CA GLU A 327 3.40 -9.07 25.09
C GLU A 327 2.44 -9.63 26.16
N PRO A 328 2.41 -9.04 27.38
CA PRO A 328 1.46 -9.44 28.42
C PRO A 328 0.01 -9.11 28.03
N VAL A 329 -0.93 -9.86 28.61
CA VAL A 329 -2.36 -9.56 28.47
C VAL A 329 -2.63 -8.11 28.88
N PRO A 330 -3.26 -7.29 28.03
CA PRO A 330 -3.56 -5.91 28.36
C PRO A 330 -4.59 -5.83 29.50
N PRO A 331 -4.71 -4.68 30.19
CA PRO A 331 -5.74 -4.46 31.19
C PRO A 331 -7.15 -4.69 30.62
N GLU A 332 -8.15 -4.91 31.47
CA GLU A 332 -9.54 -5.05 31.01
C GLU A 332 -9.99 -3.81 30.20
N PRO A 333 -10.57 -3.99 29.01
CA PRO A 333 -11.02 -2.88 28.19
C PRO A 333 -12.23 -2.20 28.85
N THR A 334 -12.08 -0.92 29.16
CA THR A 334 -13.18 -0.03 29.56
C THR A 334 -13.48 0.95 28.43
N TRP A 335 -14.61 1.65 28.49
CA TRP A 335 -14.92 2.72 27.54
C TRP A 335 -13.81 3.78 27.44
N LEU A 336 -13.17 4.09 28.57
CA LEU A 336 -12.06 5.03 28.61
C LEU A 336 -10.81 4.48 27.93
N THR A 337 -10.54 3.17 28.10
CA THR A 337 -9.42 2.47 27.47
C THR A 337 -9.44 2.62 25.95
N TYR A 338 -10.62 2.63 25.32
CA TYR A 338 -10.76 2.83 23.88
C TYR A 338 -10.27 4.19 23.36
N ILE A 339 -10.08 5.16 24.25
CA ILE A 339 -9.63 6.52 23.94
C ILE A 339 -8.21 6.76 24.47
N THR A 340 -7.85 6.16 25.61
CA THR A 340 -6.58 6.43 26.31
C THR A 340 -5.46 5.46 25.96
N VAL A 341 -5.77 4.26 25.49
CA VAL A 341 -4.75 3.25 25.15
C VAL A 341 -4.45 3.25 23.66
N TRP A 342 -3.17 3.28 23.33
CA TRP A 342 -2.67 3.41 21.97
C TRP A 342 -1.57 2.39 21.69
N ARG A 343 -1.66 1.75 20.53
CA ARG A 343 -0.61 0.90 19.94
C ARG A 343 -0.34 1.39 18.53
N ILE A 344 0.58 2.34 18.41
CA ILE A 344 0.86 3.04 17.16
C ILE A 344 1.53 2.11 16.15
N ASP A 345 0.88 1.83 15.03
CA ASP A 345 1.50 1.16 13.88
C ASP A 345 2.20 2.20 12.98
N PRO A 346 3.54 2.15 12.83
CA PRO A 346 4.28 3.12 12.05
C PRO A 346 3.80 3.26 10.60
N ILE A 347 3.43 2.15 9.95
CA ILE A 347 2.98 2.16 8.55
C ILE A 347 1.65 2.91 8.45
N TRP A 348 0.67 2.55 9.28
CA TRP A 348 -0.65 3.17 9.21
C TRP A 348 -0.67 4.62 9.69
N LEU A 349 0.15 4.97 10.69
CA LEU A 349 0.34 6.37 11.08
C LEU A 349 0.85 7.21 9.90
N VAL A 350 1.87 6.72 9.19
CA VAL A 350 2.40 7.37 7.99
C VAL A 350 1.31 7.45 6.91
N VAL A 351 0.61 6.36 6.61
CA VAL A 351 -0.47 6.35 5.61
C VAL A 351 -1.54 7.39 5.92
N CYS A 352 -2.02 7.45 7.18
CA CYS A 352 -3.03 8.41 7.61
C CYS A 352 -2.52 9.85 7.54
N ALA A 353 -1.28 10.11 7.98
CA ALA A 353 -0.66 11.43 7.90
C ALA A 353 -0.52 11.91 6.45
N PHE A 354 -0.03 11.06 5.55
CA PHE A 354 0.07 11.38 4.12
C PHE A 354 -1.31 11.57 3.48
N ALA A 355 -2.29 10.74 3.81
CA ALA A 355 -3.66 10.86 3.33
C ALA A 355 -4.29 12.22 3.70
N LEU A 356 -4.09 12.69 4.93
CA LEU A 356 -4.56 14.02 5.35
C LEU A 356 -3.76 15.14 4.67
N VAL A 357 -2.43 15.12 4.78
CA VAL A 357 -1.57 16.20 4.29
C VAL A 357 -1.73 16.41 2.78
N LEU A 358 -1.73 15.33 1.99
CA LEU A 358 -1.89 15.42 0.54
C LEU A 358 -3.29 15.91 0.15
N TYR A 359 -4.33 15.51 0.88
CA TYR A 359 -5.69 15.98 0.64
C TYR A 359 -5.82 17.48 0.95
N PHE A 360 -5.30 17.94 2.09
CA PHE A 360 -5.29 19.37 2.43
C PHE A 360 -4.48 20.20 1.43
N ILE A 361 -3.31 19.72 1.00
CA ILE A 361 -2.53 20.37 -0.06
C ILE A 361 -3.34 20.45 -1.35
N GLY A 362 -4.05 19.38 -1.72
CA GLY A 362 -4.93 19.34 -2.89
C GLY A 362 -6.05 20.38 -2.82
N ALA A 363 -6.80 20.39 -1.72
CA ALA A 363 -7.90 21.33 -1.49
C ALA A 363 -7.40 22.79 -1.44
N TRP A 364 -6.28 23.03 -0.78
CA TRP A 364 -5.64 24.34 -0.71
C TRP A 364 -5.15 24.85 -2.06
N ARG A 365 -4.59 23.97 -2.91
CA ARG A 365 -4.20 24.33 -4.28
C ARG A 365 -5.39 24.76 -5.12
N LEU A 366 -6.52 24.05 -5.02
CA LEU A 366 -7.75 24.45 -5.69
C LEU A 366 -8.25 25.80 -5.19
N HIS A 367 -8.28 25.99 -3.87
CA HIS A 367 -8.67 27.25 -3.26
C HIS A 367 -7.80 28.43 -3.73
N ARG A 368 -6.47 28.28 -3.75
CA ARG A 368 -5.55 29.31 -4.25
C ARG A 368 -5.70 29.62 -5.73
N ARG A 369 -6.18 28.67 -6.52
CA ARG A 369 -6.50 28.86 -7.94
C ARG A 369 -7.84 29.58 -8.16
N GLY A 370 -8.63 29.78 -7.10
CA GLY A 370 -9.99 30.34 -7.18
C GLY A 370 -11.07 29.28 -7.45
N ASP A 371 -10.72 28.00 -7.49
CA ASP A 371 -11.67 26.91 -7.68
C ASP A 371 -12.43 26.64 -6.37
N ARG A 372 -13.76 26.48 -6.45
CA ARG A 372 -14.57 26.05 -5.30
C ARG A 372 -14.42 24.53 -5.10
N TRP A 373 -13.97 24.13 -3.91
CA TRP A 373 -13.99 22.75 -3.41
C TRP A 373 -14.96 22.66 -2.22
N PRO A 374 -15.93 21.73 -2.21
CA PRO A 374 -16.90 21.65 -1.13
C PRO A 374 -16.24 21.26 0.20
N TRP A 375 -16.42 22.06 1.25
CA TRP A 375 -15.79 21.86 2.56
C TRP A 375 -16.17 20.50 3.20
N HIS A 376 -17.43 20.06 3.03
CA HIS A 376 -17.91 18.79 3.58
C HIS A 376 -17.11 17.59 3.06
N ARG A 377 -16.57 17.63 1.83
CA ARG A 377 -15.71 16.55 1.31
C ARG A 377 -14.41 16.45 2.09
N THR A 378 -13.85 17.61 2.46
CA THR A 378 -12.64 17.68 3.29
C THR A 378 -12.92 17.18 4.70
N LEU A 379 -14.06 17.54 5.27
CA LEU A 379 -14.49 17.03 6.58
C LEU A 379 -14.69 15.51 6.56
N LEU A 380 -15.45 14.98 5.60
CA LEU A 380 -15.74 13.55 5.48
C LEU A 380 -14.45 12.74 5.24
N TRP A 381 -13.57 13.19 4.35
CA TRP A 381 -12.25 12.58 4.18
C TRP A 381 -11.47 12.54 5.50
N SER A 382 -11.44 13.65 6.22
CA SER A 382 -10.71 13.75 7.49
C SER A 382 -11.29 12.79 8.53
N ILE A 383 -12.62 12.71 8.65
CA ILE A 383 -13.29 11.76 9.55
C ILE A 383 -12.94 10.30 9.18
N GLY A 384 -12.99 9.95 7.89
CA GLY A 384 -12.62 8.61 7.42
C GLY A 384 -11.18 8.25 7.76
N VAL A 385 -10.24 9.17 7.55
CA VAL A 385 -8.82 8.94 7.89
C VAL A 385 -8.60 8.91 9.41
N LEU A 386 -9.33 9.70 10.20
CA LEU A 386 -9.26 9.64 11.67
C LEU A 386 -9.80 8.32 12.22
N PHE A 387 -10.89 7.79 11.65
CA PHE A 387 -11.36 6.44 11.99
C PHE A 387 -10.37 5.36 11.59
N LEU A 388 -9.73 5.48 10.41
CA LEU A 388 -8.66 4.57 10.01
C LEU A 388 -7.48 4.63 10.98
N PHE A 389 -7.06 5.83 11.37
CA PHE A 389 -6.01 6.04 12.36
C PHE A 389 -6.38 5.39 13.70
N TRP A 390 -7.59 5.64 14.21
CA TRP A 390 -8.05 5.06 15.48
C TRP A 390 -8.14 3.54 15.44
N ALA A 391 -8.65 2.96 14.34
CA ALA A 391 -8.72 1.51 14.17
C ALA A 391 -7.32 0.85 14.14
N THR A 392 -6.36 1.46 13.45
CA THR A 392 -5.03 0.88 13.20
C THR A 392 -3.96 1.29 14.20
N ASN A 393 -4.22 2.29 15.06
CA ASN A 393 -3.25 2.81 16.04
C ASN A 393 -3.80 2.88 17.47
N GLY A 394 -5.12 2.85 17.66
CA GLY A 394 -5.75 2.97 18.97
C GLY A 394 -5.93 1.63 19.67
N ALA A 395 -6.87 1.60 20.61
CA ALA A 395 -7.18 0.41 21.39
C ALA A 395 -7.63 -0.78 20.54
N PHE A 396 -8.30 -0.56 19.40
CA PHE A 396 -8.65 -1.65 18.50
C PHE A 396 -7.43 -2.42 18.03
N ASN A 397 -6.35 -1.72 17.68
CA ASN A 397 -5.12 -2.35 17.22
C ASN A 397 -4.41 -3.18 18.32
N LEU A 398 -4.60 -2.80 19.58
CA LEU A 398 -4.09 -3.56 20.73
C LEU A 398 -4.98 -4.77 21.04
N TYR A 399 -6.26 -4.54 21.30
CA TYR A 399 -7.17 -5.54 21.83
C TYR A 399 -7.64 -6.57 20.79
N GLN A 400 -7.58 -6.26 19.50
CA GLN A 400 -7.93 -7.22 18.44
C GLN A 400 -7.10 -8.51 18.49
N THR A 401 -5.88 -8.46 19.05
CA THR A 401 -5.02 -9.64 19.20
C THR A 401 -5.58 -10.60 20.25
N TYR A 402 -6.37 -10.10 21.20
CA TYR A 402 -6.82 -10.83 22.40
C TYR A 402 -8.33 -11.13 22.40
N LEU A 403 -9.11 -10.32 21.66
CA LEU A 403 -10.57 -10.38 21.60
C LEU A 403 -11.03 -10.43 20.14
N PHE A 404 -11.76 -11.50 19.81
CA PHE A 404 -12.41 -11.67 18.52
C PHE A 404 -13.47 -10.59 18.28
N SER A 405 -14.21 -10.17 19.31
CA SER A 405 -15.20 -9.09 19.19
C SER A 405 -14.58 -7.76 18.75
N VAL A 406 -13.41 -7.43 19.29
CA VAL A 406 -12.64 -6.23 18.92
C VAL A 406 -12.05 -6.37 17.52
N HIS A 407 -11.51 -7.54 17.18
CA HIS A 407 -11.08 -7.86 15.82
C HIS A 407 -12.22 -7.63 14.81
N MET A 408 -13.41 -8.16 15.11
CA MET A 408 -14.58 -8.00 14.25
C MET A 408 -15.05 -6.55 14.17
N THR A 409 -14.95 -5.79 15.27
CA THR A 409 -15.26 -4.35 15.24
C THR A 409 -14.32 -3.59 14.32
N MET A 410 -13.02 -3.81 14.43
CA MET A 410 -12.02 -3.21 13.54
C MET A 410 -12.29 -3.61 12.08
N HIS A 411 -12.63 -4.87 11.84
CA HIS A 411 -12.98 -5.36 10.52
C HIS A 411 -14.19 -4.63 9.93
N MET A 412 -15.28 -4.49 10.70
CA MET A 412 -16.48 -3.74 10.28
C MET A 412 -16.18 -2.26 10.00
N MET A 413 -15.27 -1.66 10.78
CA MET A 413 -14.82 -0.30 10.51
C MET A 413 -14.09 -0.20 9.17
N LEU A 414 -13.20 -1.15 8.88
CA LEU A 414 -12.41 -1.18 7.64
C LEU A 414 -13.26 -1.48 6.40
N THR A 415 -14.27 -2.35 6.51
CA THR A 415 -15.11 -2.74 5.37
C THR A 415 -16.24 -1.76 5.08
N MET A 416 -16.83 -1.13 6.08
CA MET A 416 -18.03 -0.31 5.89
C MET A 416 -17.85 1.14 6.33
N LEU A 417 -17.50 1.37 7.60
CA LEU A 417 -17.53 2.70 8.20
C LEU A 417 -16.51 3.65 7.54
N ILE A 418 -15.24 3.25 7.50
CA ILE A 418 -14.15 4.06 6.96
C ILE A 418 -14.35 4.31 5.45
N PRO A 419 -14.58 3.28 4.60
CA PRO A 419 -14.87 3.46 3.18
C PRO A 419 -15.97 4.45 2.85
N LEU A 420 -17.07 4.46 3.61
CA LEU A 420 -18.18 5.40 3.42
C LEU A 420 -17.68 6.85 3.42
N PHE A 421 -16.90 7.21 4.43
CA PHE A 421 -16.32 8.55 4.57
C PHE A 421 -15.25 8.85 3.50
N LEU A 422 -14.36 7.88 3.21
CA LEU A 422 -13.30 8.06 2.22
C LEU A 422 -13.86 8.30 0.81
N VAL A 423 -14.88 7.56 0.39
CA VAL A 423 -15.54 7.71 -0.93
C VAL A 423 -16.25 9.06 -1.04
N LEU A 424 -16.97 9.48 0.01
CA LEU A 424 -17.64 10.79 0.02
C LEU A 424 -16.63 11.96 -0.07
N GLY A 425 -15.40 11.74 0.38
CA GLY A 425 -14.27 12.65 0.23
C GLY A 425 -13.82 12.92 -1.21
N ALA A 426 -14.18 12.07 -2.17
CA ALA A 426 -13.81 12.20 -3.60
C ALA A 426 -12.30 12.36 -3.86
N PRO A 427 -11.43 11.52 -3.26
CA PRO A 427 -9.99 11.69 -3.32
C PRO A 427 -9.43 11.63 -4.75
N VAL A 428 -9.98 10.76 -5.62
CA VAL A 428 -9.50 10.66 -7.01
C VAL A 428 -9.86 11.93 -7.77
N THR A 429 -11.09 12.42 -7.62
CA THR A 429 -11.54 13.68 -8.22
C THR A 429 -10.68 14.86 -7.78
N LEU A 430 -10.32 14.92 -6.50
CA LEU A 430 -9.41 15.95 -5.98
C LEU A 430 -8.03 15.86 -6.65
N CYS A 431 -7.44 14.66 -6.71
CA CYS A 431 -6.16 14.43 -7.39
C CYS A 431 -6.21 14.89 -8.85
N MET A 432 -7.30 14.57 -9.56
CA MET A 432 -7.47 14.91 -10.96
C MET A 432 -7.53 16.41 -11.24
N ARG A 433 -8.09 17.17 -10.29
CA ARG A 433 -8.22 18.63 -10.37
C ARG A 433 -6.99 19.38 -9.85
N ALA A 434 -6.33 18.86 -8.80
CA ALA A 434 -5.27 19.57 -8.09
C ALA A 434 -3.85 19.27 -8.61
N ILE A 435 -3.63 18.14 -9.28
CA ILE A 435 -2.30 17.75 -9.78
C ILE A 435 -2.12 18.20 -11.23
N THR A 436 -1.04 18.92 -11.51
CA THR A 436 -0.68 19.32 -12.87
C THR A 436 -0.35 18.11 -13.75
N ARG A 437 -0.94 18.05 -14.94
CA ARG A 437 -0.67 17.02 -15.95
C ARG A 437 0.78 17.13 -16.46
N ARG A 438 1.45 15.99 -16.62
CA ARG A 438 2.75 15.93 -17.30
C ARG A 438 2.58 15.75 -18.81
N THR A 439 3.35 16.50 -19.61
CA THR A 439 3.28 16.52 -21.09
C THR A 439 4.54 15.97 -21.77
N ASP A 440 5.61 15.74 -21.02
CA ASP A 440 6.92 15.33 -21.53
C ASP A 440 7.06 13.81 -21.77
N GLY A 441 5.98 13.05 -21.58
CA GLY A 441 5.97 11.59 -21.69
C GLY A 441 6.47 10.86 -20.44
N SER A 442 6.74 11.55 -19.33
CA SER A 442 6.87 10.91 -18.01
C SER A 442 5.49 10.76 -17.35
N ARG A 443 5.40 9.93 -16.30
CA ARG A 443 4.15 9.74 -15.53
C ARG A 443 4.33 10.21 -14.09
N GLY A 444 3.43 11.08 -13.63
CA GLY A 444 3.32 11.49 -12.23
C GLY A 444 2.12 10.85 -11.54
N GLY A 445 1.79 11.31 -10.33
CA GLY A 445 0.69 10.76 -9.53
C GLY A 445 -0.65 10.77 -10.27
N ARG A 446 -0.98 11.87 -10.98
CA ARG A 446 -2.21 11.97 -11.77
C ARG A 446 -2.28 10.92 -12.88
N GLU A 447 -1.21 10.73 -13.63
CA GLU A 447 -1.17 9.76 -14.73
C GLU A 447 -1.23 8.31 -14.22
N TRP A 448 -0.59 8.00 -13.09
CA TRP A 448 -0.64 6.68 -12.48
C TRP A 448 -2.02 6.34 -11.91
N ILE A 449 -2.66 7.29 -11.21
CA ILE A 449 -4.02 7.14 -10.72
C ILE A 449 -4.99 6.93 -11.89
N LEU A 450 -4.91 7.75 -12.94
CA LEU A 450 -5.75 7.58 -14.13
C LEU A 450 -5.54 6.23 -14.81
N TRP A 451 -4.29 5.78 -14.92
CA TRP A 451 -3.99 4.48 -15.51
C TRP A 451 -4.62 3.34 -14.69
N ALA A 452 -4.50 3.38 -13.35
CA ALA A 452 -5.09 2.37 -12.48
C ALA A 452 -6.62 2.30 -12.65
N VAL A 453 -7.27 3.47 -12.62
CA VAL A 453 -8.73 3.59 -12.73
C VAL A 453 -9.26 3.13 -14.10
N HIS A 454 -8.56 3.44 -15.19
CA HIS A 454 -8.99 3.07 -16.55
C HIS A 454 -8.41 1.73 -17.04
N SER A 455 -7.62 1.03 -16.23
CA SER A 455 -7.10 -0.28 -16.61
C SER A 455 -8.25 -1.29 -16.73
N PRO A 456 -8.18 -2.29 -17.64
CA PRO A 456 -9.22 -3.32 -17.76
C PRO A 456 -9.45 -4.05 -16.43
N TRP A 457 -8.37 -4.34 -15.70
CA TRP A 457 -8.45 -4.92 -14.37
C TRP A 457 -9.15 -4.00 -13.36
N GLY A 458 -8.78 -2.72 -13.32
CA GLY A 458 -9.42 -1.73 -12.45
C GLY A 458 -10.92 -1.57 -12.74
N GLN A 459 -11.29 -1.55 -14.02
CA GLN A 459 -12.69 -1.51 -14.46
C GLN A 459 -13.46 -2.79 -14.08
N PHE A 460 -12.80 -3.94 -14.15
CA PHE A 460 -13.38 -5.22 -13.75
C PHE A 460 -13.62 -5.30 -12.23
N VAL A 461 -12.59 -5.06 -11.41
CA VAL A 461 -12.70 -5.19 -9.94
C VAL A 461 -13.55 -4.11 -9.29
N ALA A 462 -13.59 -2.90 -9.87
CA ALA A 462 -14.49 -1.82 -9.42
C ALA A 462 -15.91 -1.95 -9.99
N GLY A 463 -16.17 -2.95 -10.84
CA GLY A 463 -17.49 -3.23 -11.38
C GLY A 463 -18.47 -3.61 -10.25
N PRO A 464 -19.72 -3.11 -10.23
CA PRO A 464 -20.63 -3.30 -9.10
C PRO A 464 -20.85 -4.75 -8.67
N VAL A 465 -20.98 -5.68 -9.62
CA VAL A 465 -21.14 -7.12 -9.33
C VAL A 465 -19.89 -7.69 -8.68
N VAL A 466 -18.71 -7.38 -9.24
CA VAL A 466 -17.44 -7.90 -8.74
C VAL A 466 -17.09 -7.28 -7.38
N ALA A 467 -17.32 -5.98 -7.19
CA ALA A 467 -17.12 -5.31 -5.92
C ALA A 467 -18.05 -5.86 -4.83
N ALA A 468 -19.33 -6.08 -5.14
CA ALA A 468 -20.28 -6.75 -4.24
C ALA A 468 -19.87 -8.18 -3.89
N PHE A 469 -19.38 -8.94 -4.88
CA PHE A 469 -18.90 -10.30 -4.68
C PHE A 469 -17.64 -10.33 -3.81
N ILE A 470 -16.62 -9.51 -4.12
CA ILE A 470 -15.40 -9.40 -3.31
C ILE A 470 -15.77 -8.98 -1.88
N PHE A 471 -16.66 -8.01 -1.71
CA PHE A 471 -17.11 -7.58 -0.39
C PHE A 471 -17.72 -8.72 0.44
N ALA A 472 -18.71 -9.41 -0.14
CA ALA A 472 -19.42 -10.49 0.54
C ALA A 472 -18.52 -11.72 0.78
N PHE A 473 -17.96 -12.30 -0.29
CA PHE A 473 -17.26 -13.58 -0.22
C PHE A 473 -15.90 -13.49 0.47
N SER A 474 -15.26 -12.31 0.51
CA SER A 474 -14.00 -12.16 1.25
C SER A 474 -14.14 -12.49 2.72
N LEU A 475 -15.31 -12.25 3.33
CA LEU A 475 -15.57 -12.62 4.73
C LEU A 475 -15.52 -14.13 4.91
N VAL A 476 -16.26 -14.87 4.10
CA VAL A 476 -16.30 -16.34 4.18
C VAL A 476 -14.93 -16.93 3.89
N VAL A 477 -14.27 -16.48 2.82
CA VAL A 477 -12.93 -16.96 2.46
C VAL A 477 -11.93 -16.65 3.57
N PHE A 478 -11.99 -15.47 4.18
CA PHE A 478 -11.05 -15.11 5.24
C PHE A 478 -11.22 -15.96 6.50
N TYR A 479 -12.44 -16.09 7.02
CA TYR A 479 -12.71 -16.76 8.30
C TYR A 479 -12.78 -18.29 8.22
N TYR A 480 -13.02 -18.89 7.05
CA TYR A 480 -13.13 -20.34 6.88
C TYR A 480 -11.96 -20.96 6.12
N THR A 481 -10.87 -20.23 5.94
CA THR A 481 -9.61 -20.75 5.40
C THR A 481 -8.45 -20.37 6.32
N PRO A 482 -7.22 -20.88 6.10
CA PRO A 482 -6.06 -20.52 6.91
C PRO A 482 -5.67 -19.03 6.88
N LEU A 483 -6.36 -18.18 6.11
CA LEU A 483 -6.08 -16.75 6.02
C LEU A 483 -6.30 -16.02 7.36
N PHE A 484 -7.35 -16.37 8.12
CA PHE A 484 -7.56 -15.76 9.43
C PHE A 484 -6.43 -16.13 10.41
N GLY A 485 -6.05 -17.41 10.44
CA GLY A 485 -4.92 -17.87 11.25
C GLY A 485 -3.58 -17.24 10.84
N TRP A 486 -3.34 -17.03 9.55
CA TRP A 486 -2.17 -16.31 9.05
C TRP A 486 -2.19 -14.84 9.47
N ALA A 487 -3.31 -14.14 9.31
CA ALA A 487 -3.44 -12.73 9.69
C ALA A 487 -3.41 -12.48 11.21
N THR A 488 -3.70 -13.52 11.99
CA THR A 488 -3.63 -13.48 13.47
C THR A 488 -2.21 -13.67 13.98
N ARG A 489 -1.45 -14.61 13.38
CA ARG A 489 -0.09 -14.97 13.85
C ARG A 489 1.02 -14.19 13.18
N ASP A 490 0.82 -13.73 11.94
CA ASP A 490 1.85 -13.12 11.12
C ASP A 490 1.54 -11.66 10.80
N HIS A 491 2.53 -10.79 11.00
CA HIS A 491 2.40 -9.36 10.77
C HIS A 491 2.05 -9.02 9.30
N LEU A 492 2.63 -9.72 8.33
CA LEU A 492 2.32 -9.51 6.91
C LEU A 492 0.87 -9.88 6.62
N GLY A 493 0.39 -10.97 7.20
CA GLY A 493 -1.01 -11.38 7.10
C GLY A 493 -1.95 -10.33 7.67
N HIS A 494 -1.58 -9.75 8.81
CA HIS A 494 -2.32 -8.67 9.43
C HIS A 494 -2.40 -7.41 8.53
N GLN A 495 -1.25 -6.98 7.97
CA GLN A 495 -1.21 -5.83 7.07
C GLN A 495 -2.01 -6.08 5.79
N TRP A 496 -1.94 -7.30 5.24
CA TRP A 496 -2.73 -7.71 4.07
C TRP A 496 -4.24 -7.63 4.38
N MET A 497 -4.68 -8.12 5.53
CA MET A 497 -6.08 -8.06 5.95
C MET A 497 -6.58 -6.61 5.96
N ILE A 498 -5.85 -5.69 6.60
CA ILE A 498 -6.28 -4.28 6.68
C ILE A 498 -6.41 -3.67 5.28
N VAL A 499 -5.41 -3.87 4.42
CA VAL A 499 -5.41 -3.35 3.04
C VAL A 499 -6.57 -3.95 2.24
N HIS A 500 -6.76 -5.26 2.31
CA HIS A 500 -7.78 -5.99 1.55
C HIS A 500 -9.19 -5.51 1.91
N PHE A 501 -9.52 -5.48 3.20
CA PHE A 501 -10.86 -5.11 3.65
C PHE A 501 -11.16 -3.62 3.48
N LEU A 502 -10.16 -2.75 3.64
CA LEU A 502 -10.28 -1.32 3.33
C LEU A 502 -10.55 -1.09 1.82
N ILE A 503 -9.80 -1.75 0.94
CA ILE A 503 -9.98 -1.63 -0.51
C ILE A 503 -11.33 -2.24 -0.95
N SER A 504 -11.65 -3.43 -0.46
CA SER A 504 -12.91 -4.11 -0.75
C SER A 504 -14.11 -3.24 -0.41
N GLY A 505 -14.12 -2.68 0.81
CA GLY A 505 -15.14 -1.73 1.25
C GLY A 505 -15.18 -0.46 0.40
N TYR A 506 -14.02 0.12 0.09
CA TYR A 506 -13.94 1.30 -0.77
C TYR A 506 -14.53 1.05 -2.15
N LEU A 507 -14.19 -0.07 -2.78
CA LEU A 507 -14.71 -0.46 -4.10
C LEU A 507 -16.23 -0.66 -4.06
N PHE A 508 -16.75 -1.36 -3.05
CA PHE A 508 -18.19 -1.58 -2.89
C PHE A 508 -18.96 -0.26 -2.74
N VAL A 509 -18.57 0.59 -1.80
CA VAL A 509 -19.20 1.91 -1.59
C VAL A 509 -19.09 2.79 -2.84
N GLN A 510 -17.92 2.82 -3.48
CA GLN A 510 -17.70 3.59 -4.70
C GLN A 510 -18.54 3.09 -5.88
N SER A 511 -18.81 1.79 -5.98
CA SER A 511 -19.67 1.21 -7.01
C SER A 511 -21.13 1.66 -6.90
N LEU A 512 -21.57 1.99 -5.67
CA LEU A 512 -22.92 2.45 -5.36
C LEU A 512 -23.08 3.98 -5.48
N ILE A 513 -22.22 4.75 -4.81
CA ILE A 513 -22.28 6.22 -4.76
C ILE A 513 -21.74 6.83 -6.06
N GLY A 514 -20.51 6.48 -6.42
CA GLY A 514 -19.95 6.85 -7.70
C GLY A 514 -19.50 8.31 -7.87
N ILE A 515 -18.85 8.89 -6.87
CA ILE A 515 -18.32 10.25 -7.01
C ILE A 515 -17.07 10.27 -7.89
N ASP A 516 -16.14 9.37 -7.62
CA ASP A 516 -14.89 9.28 -8.38
C ASP A 516 -15.06 8.57 -9.74
N PRO A 517 -14.12 8.76 -10.69
CA PRO A 517 -14.15 8.06 -11.97
C PRO A 517 -14.08 6.54 -11.79
N GLY A 518 -14.78 5.78 -12.63
CA GLY A 518 -14.88 4.32 -12.53
C GLY A 518 -15.76 3.73 -13.63
N PRO A 519 -16.09 2.43 -13.56
CA PRO A 519 -16.91 1.75 -14.55
C PRO A 519 -18.33 2.30 -14.63
N ASN A 520 -18.98 2.04 -15.76
CA ASN A 520 -20.39 2.36 -15.96
C ASN A 520 -21.24 1.71 -14.87
N ARG A 521 -22.19 2.48 -14.36
CA ARG A 521 -23.01 2.07 -13.21
C ARG A 521 -24.40 1.71 -13.67
N PRO A 522 -25.01 0.69 -13.06
CA PRO A 522 -26.39 0.35 -13.36
C PRO A 522 -27.33 1.46 -12.84
N PRO A 523 -28.61 1.43 -13.25
CA PRO A 523 -29.64 2.32 -12.72
C PRO A 523 -29.76 2.24 -11.19
N TYR A 524 -30.23 3.31 -10.55
CA TYR A 524 -30.32 3.38 -9.08
C TYR A 524 -31.09 2.23 -8.41
N PRO A 525 -32.23 1.75 -8.95
CA PRO A 525 -32.92 0.60 -8.37
C PRO A 525 -32.06 -0.67 -8.29
N VAL A 526 -31.24 -0.92 -9.32
CA VAL A 526 -30.32 -2.07 -9.35
C VAL A 526 -29.18 -1.90 -8.33
N ARG A 527 -28.74 -0.66 -8.06
CA ARG A 527 -27.77 -0.38 -6.99
C ARG A 527 -28.34 -0.67 -5.61
N LEU A 528 -29.59 -0.29 -5.37
CA LEU A 528 -30.29 -0.64 -4.13
C LEU A 528 -30.46 -2.15 -4.01
N LEU A 529 -30.76 -2.85 -5.11
CA LEU A 529 -30.80 -4.31 -5.11
C LEU A 529 -29.44 -4.92 -4.73
N PHE A 530 -28.33 -4.45 -5.31
CA PHE A 530 -27.00 -4.91 -4.93
C PHE A 530 -26.71 -4.66 -3.45
N LEU A 531 -27.07 -3.47 -2.94
CA LEU A 531 -26.92 -3.15 -1.52
C LEU A 531 -27.70 -4.16 -0.65
N VAL A 532 -28.98 -4.38 -0.94
CA VAL A 532 -29.84 -5.29 -0.16
C VAL A 532 -29.32 -6.73 -0.21
N VAL A 533 -28.96 -7.24 -1.39
CA VAL A 533 -28.48 -8.62 -1.56
C VAL A 533 -27.15 -8.84 -0.85
N THR A 534 -26.18 -7.93 -1.03
CA THR A 534 -24.88 -8.00 -0.35
C THR A 534 -25.04 -7.90 1.16
N MET A 535 -25.97 -7.08 1.63
CA MET A 535 -26.22 -6.90 3.05
C MET A 535 -26.95 -8.06 3.69
N ALA A 536 -27.88 -8.70 2.97
CA ALA A 536 -28.47 -9.96 3.42
C ALA A 536 -27.38 -11.02 3.63
N PHE A 537 -26.47 -11.18 2.66
CA PHE A 537 -25.34 -12.12 2.79
C PHE A 537 -24.45 -11.79 4.00
N HIS A 538 -24.11 -10.52 4.18
CA HIS A 538 -23.31 -10.04 5.31
C HIS A 538 -23.99 -10.32 6.66
N ALA A 539 -25.30 -10.06 6.74
CA ALA A 539 -26.10 -10.33 7.93
C ALA A 539 -26.12 -11.82 8.28
N PHE A 540 -26.28 -12.70 7.28
CA PHE A 540 -26.20 -14.15 7.50
C PHE A 540 -24.83 -14.60 8.01
N PHE A 541 -23.74 -14.02 7.51
CA PHE A 541 -22.41 -14.29 8.04
C PHE A 541 -22.31 -13.94 9.54
N GLY A 542 -22.80 -12.75 9.94
CA GLY A 542 -22.83 -12.33 11.34
C GLY A 542 -23.66 -13.25 12.22
N ILE A 543 -24.86 -13.63 11.77
CA ILE A 543 -25.75 -14.57 12.48
C ILE A 543 -25.10 -15.95 12.62
N PHE A 544 -24.48 -16.46 11.57
CA PHE A 544 -23.80 -17.76 11.62
C PHE A 544 -22.66 -17.75 12.65
N MET A 545 -21.87 -16.68 12.69
CA MET A 545 -20.81 -16.52 13.70
C MET A 545 -21.37 -16.35 15.11
N MET A 546 -22.49 -15.65 15.26
CA MET A 546 -23.18 -15.42 16.54
C MET A 546 -23.78 -16.71 17.12
N MET A 547 -24.24 -17.62 16.26
CA MET A 547 -24.84 -18.90 16.66
C MET A 547 -23.84 -20.05 16.68
N GLY A 548 -22.62 -19.84 16.17
CA GLY A 548 -21.57 -20.85 16.10
C GLY A 548 -21.11 -21.32 17.48
N THR A 549 -20.85 -22.62 17.60
CA THR A 549 -20.31 -23.27 18.80
C THR A 549 -18.82 -23.61 18.69
N GLY A 550 -18.27 -23.60 17.48
CA GLY A 550 -16.84 -23.77 17.24
C GLY A 550 -16.07 -22.46 17.40
N LEU A 551 -15.04 -22.47 18.24
CA LEU A 551 -14.15 -21.33 18.43
C LEU A 551 -13.16 -21.24 17.26
N GLN A 552 -13.16 -20.10 16.57
CA GLN A 552 -12.19 -19.77 15.55
C GLN A 552 -10.83 -19.53 16.19
N GLU A 553 -9.78 -20.09 15.59
CA GLU A 553 -8.41 -20.01 16.12
C GLU A 553 -8.35 -20.35 17.61
N ALA A 554 -8.88 -21.53 17.98
CA ALA A 554 -8.98 -21.98 19.37
C ALA A 554 -7.62 -21.98 20.09
N ASP A 555 -6.54 -22.37 19.40
CA ASP A 555 -5.17 -22.35 19.94
C ASP A 555 -4.64 -20.93 20.18
N TRP A 556 -5.31 -19.92 19.65
CA TRP A 556 -4.97 -18.51 19.88
C TRP A 556 -5.88 -17.92 20.94
N TYR A 557 -7.17 -17.72 20.63
CA TYR A 557 -8.10 -17.03 21.54
C TYR A 557 -8.46 -17.85 22.79
N GLY A 558 -8.42 -19.19 22.69
CA GLY A 558 -8.65 -20.07 23.84
C GLY A 558 -7.45 -20.20 24.77
N ALA A 559 -6.23 -19.95 24.26
CA ALA A 559 -4.98 -20.13 25.01
C ALA A 559 -4.40 -18.84 25.61
N MET A 560 -5.06 -17.67 25.43
CA MET A 560 -4.55 -16.37 25.91
C MET A 560 -4.39 -16.25 27.42
N GLY A 561 -5.09 -17.08 28.21
CA GLY A 561 -5.05 -16.99 29.68
C GLY A 561 -5.63 -15.68 30.25
N ARG A 562 -6.55 -15.01 29.53
CA ARG A 562 -7.23 -13.80 30.02
C ARG A 562 -8.02 -14.11 31.30
N THR A 563 -7.84 -13.27 32.32
CA THR A 563 -8.57 -13.37 33.60
C THR A 563 -9.83 -12.51 33.66
N TRP A 564 -10.03 -11.65 32.66
CA TRP A 564 -11.13 -10.69 32.57
C TRP A 564 -11.95 -10.89 31.29
N GLY A 565 -13.17 -10.35 31.30
CA GLY A 565 -14.10 -10.41 30.17
C GLY A 565 -14.72 -11.79 29.94
N ASP A 566 -15.42 -11.90 28.82
CA ASP A 566 -16.12 -13.12 28.44
C ASP A 566 -15.16 -14.24 28.00
N SER A 567 -15.66 -15.48 28.06
CA SER A 567 -14.99 -16.64 27.47
C SER A 567 -14.78 -16.44 25.97
N ALA A 568 -13.74 -17.05 25.40
CA ALA A 568 -13.38 -16.86 23.99
C ALA A 568 -14.54 -17.17 23.02
N ILE A 569 -15.33 -18.22 23.29
CA ILE A 569 -16.49 -18.55 22.48
C ILE A 569 -17.60 -17.49 22.60
N ARG A 570 -17.84 -16.97 23.80
CA ARG A 570 -18.85 -15.92 24.01
C ARG A 570 -18.43 -14.61 23.35
N ASP A 571 -17.16 -14.25 23.46
CA ASP A 571 -16.58 -13.09 22.79
C ASP A 571 -16.68 -13.20 21.26
N GLN A 572 -16.46 -14.39 20.69
CA GLN A 572 -16.69 -14.64 19.26
C GLN A 572 -18.16 -14.41 18.86
N GLN A 573 -19.09 -14.92 19.65
CA GLN A 573 -20.52 -14.75 19.38
C GLN A 573 -20.94 -13.27 19.43
N ILE A 574 -20.36 -12.50 20.37
CA ILE A 574 -20.49 -11.04 20.40
C ILE A 574 -19.90 -10.42 19.13
N GLY A 575 -18.75 -10.91 18.66
CA GLY A 575 -18.20 -10.54 17.35
C GLY A 575 -19.21 -10.77 16.22
N GLY A 576 -19.87 -11.93 16.17
CA GLY A 576 -20.94 -12.20 15.21
C GLY A 576 -22.10 -11.20 15.30
N ALA A 577 -22.52 -10.86 16.53
CA ALA A 577 -23.55 -9.84 16.76
C ALA A 577 -23.09 -8.43 16.31
N ILE A 578 -21.82 -8.08 16.49
CA ILE A 578 -21.23 -6.83 16.01
C ILE A 578 -21.20 -6.80 14.48
N ALA A 579 -20.77 -7.89 13.85
CA ALA A 579 -20.78 -8.01 12.39
C ALA A 579 -22.19 -7.79 11.82
N TRP A 580 -23.21 -8.33 12.49
CA TRP A 580 -24.60 -8.08 12.12
C TRP A 580 -25.01 -6.63 12.39
N GLY A 581 -24.94 -6.16 13.64
CA GLY A 581 -25.53 -4.87 14.05
C GLY A 581 -24.77 -3.63 13.57
N LEU A 582 -23.44 -3.59 13.70
CA LEU A 582 -22.65 -2.41 13.33
C LEU A 582 -22.66 -2.17 11.80
N GLY A 583 -22.84 -3.23 11.02
CA GLY A 583 -22.93 -3.15 9.55
C GLY A 583 -24.23 -2.51 9.03
N GLU A 584 -25.31 -2.53 9.82
CA GLU A 584 -26.61 -1.96 9.38
C GLU A 584 -26.58 -0.43 9.33
N PHE A 585 -25.84 0.23 10.23
CA PHE A 585 -25.82 1.70 10.27
C PHE A 585 -25.22 2.31 8.99
N PRO A 586 -24.00 1.94 8.53
CA PRO A 586 -23.47 2.43 7.25
C PRO A 586 -24.34 2.05 6.05
N THR A 587 -25.01 0.89 6.12
CA THR A 587 -25.90 0.39 5.08
C THR A 587 -27.12 1.27 4.90
N ILE A 588 -27.81 1.61 5.99
CA ILE A 588 -28.96 2.51 5.96
C ILE A 588 -28.53 3.88 5.41
N VAL A 589 -27.39 4.40 5.86
CA VAL A 589 -26.85 5.66 5.33
C VAL A 589 -26.60 5.56 3.83
N LEU A 590 -26.02 4.45 3.35
CA LEU A 590 -25.76 4.23 1.93
C LEU A 590 -27.06 4.11 1.11
N ALA A 591 -28.06 3.38 1.63
CA ALA A 591 -29.38 3.27 1.02
C ALA A 591 -30.06 4.64 0.88
N LEU A 592 -30.03 5.46 1.95
CA LEU A 592 -30.54 6.82 1.95
C LEU A 592 -29.80 7.70 0.94
N LEU A 593 -28.46 7.63 0.89
CA LEU A 593 -27.66 8.39 -0.07
C LEU A 593 -27.98 8.01 -1.51
N VAL A 594 -28.05 6.72 -1.83
CA VAL A 594 -28.40 6.22 -3.17
C VAL A 594 -29.84 6.64 -3.54
N GLY A 595 -30.79 6.56 -2.61
CA GLY A 595 -32.17 7.02 -2.80
C GLY A 595 -32.26 8.54 -3.05
N LEU A 596 -31.50 9.35 -2.32
CA LEU A 596 -31.41 10.79 -2.54
C LEU A 596 -30.79 11.13 -3.90
N LEU A 597 -29.78 10.38 -4.33
CA LEU A 597 -29.16 10.53 -5.65
C LEU A 597 -30.15 10.17 -6.78
N TRP A 598 -30.94 9.12 -6.57
CA TRP A 598 -32.00 8.72 -7.49
C TRP A 598 -33.09 9.78 -7.63
N SER A 599 -33.62 10.29 -6.51
CA SER A 599 -34.62 11.36 -6.52
C SER A 599 -34.13 12.61 -7.28
N ARG A 600 -32.85 12.99 -7.08
CA ARG A 600 -32.24 14.14 -7.77
C ARG A 600 -32.00 13.91 -9.26
N SER A 601 -31.62 12.69 -9.67
CA SER A 601 -31.45 12.39 -11.10
C SER A 601 -32.77 12.45 -11.83
N ASP A 602 -33.82 11.89 -11.24
CA ASP A 602 -35.13 11.81 -11.86
C ASP A 602 -35.79 13.19 -11.94
N ALA A 603 -35.57 14.04 -10.95
CA ALA A 603 -36.00 15.44 -11.02
C ALA A 603 -35.27 16.22 -12.14
N LYS A 604 -33.99 15.93 -12.39
CA LYS A 604 -33.21 16.57 -13.45
C LYS A 604 -33.62 16.08 -14.83
N GLU A 605 -33.85 14.78 -14.99
CA GLU A 605 -34.26 14.19 -16.26
C GLU A 605 -35.68 14.63 -16.64
N ARG A 606 -36.62 14.65 -15.68
CA ARG A 606 -37.96 15.23 -15.89
C ARG A 606 -37.89 16.66 -16.38
N ARG A 607 -37.17 17.55 -15.68
CA ARG A 607 -36.95 18.95 -16.12
C ARG A 607 -36.26 19.07 -17.48
N ARG A 608 -35.50 18.08 -17.93
CA ARG A 608 -34.87 18.07 -19.26
C ARG A 608 -35.89 17.65 -20.32
N SER A 609 -36.66 16.59 -20.05
CA SER A 609 -37.75 16.12 -20.89
C SER A 609 -38.82 17.21 -21.05
N ASP A 610 -39.29 17.84 -19.97
CA ASP A 610 -40.25 18.95 -20.00
C ASP A 610 -39.76 20.12 -20.87
N ARG A 611 -38.48 20.50 -20.75
CA ARG A 611 -37.87 21.55 -21.59
C ARG A 611 -37.74 21.15 -23.05
N ASN A 612 -37.52 19.87 -23.34
CA ASN A 612 -37.48 19.39 -24.72
C ASN A 612 -38.88 19.38 -25.31
N ALA A 613 -39.87 18.85 -24.59
CA ALA A 613 -41.27 18.83 -24.98
C ALA A 613 -41.81 20.24 -25.26
N ALA A 614 -41.53 21.21 -24.39
CA ALA A 614 -41.90 22.61 -24.60
C ALA A 614 -41.20 23.25 -25.82
N ARG A 615 -40.00 22.79 -26.19
CA ARG A 615 -39.26 23.28 -27.37
C ARG A 615 -39.74 22.64 -28.68
N THR A 616 -40.20 21.39 -28.61
CA THR A 616 -40.63 20.61 -29.78
C THR A 616 -42.15 20.59 -29.94
N ASP A 617 -42.88 21.45 -29.22
CA ASP A 617 -44.35 21.50 -29.20
C ASP A 617 -44.97 20.10 -29.01
N GLU A 618 -44.43 19.36 -28.04
CA GLU A 618 -44.86 18.00 -27.70
C GLU A 618 -44.79 16.99 -28.86
N ALA A 619 -43.92 17.21 -29.86
CA ALA A 619 -43.77 16.33 -31.03
C ALA A 619 -43.67 14.83 -30.70
N GLU A 620 -42.95 14.44 -29.63
CA GLU A 620 -42.85 13.03 -29.21
C GLU A 620 -44.20 12.47 -28.72
N LEU A 621 -44.96 13.26 -27.96
CA LEU A 621 -46.31 12.92 -27.48
C LEU A 621 -47.30 12.86 -28.65
N ASN A 622 -47.21 13.80 -29.59
CA ASN A 622 -48.05 13.82 -30.79
C ASN A 622 -47.77 12.60 -31.69
N ALA A 623 -46.51 12.28 -31.95
CA ALA A 623 -46.13 11.08 -32.71
C ALA A 623 -46.57 9.78 -32.00
N TYR A 624 -46.49 9.73 -30.67
CA TYR A 624 -46.97 8.60 -29.88
C TYR A 624 -48.50 8.46 -29.95
N ASN A 625 -49.24 9.58 -29.87
CA ASN A 625 -50.69 9.60 -30.02
C ASN A 625 -51.13 9.18 -31.43
N GLU A 626 -50.42 9.61 -32.48
CA GLU A 626 -50.66 9.17 -33.87
C GLU A 626 -50.45 7.66 -34.03
N MET A 627 -49.37 7.11 -33.46
CA MET A 627 -49.13 5.67 -33.45
C MET A 627 -50.26 4.91 -32.73
N LEU A 628 -50.70 5.38 -31.56
CA LEU A 628 -51.83 4.77 -30.83
C LEU A 628 -53.16 4.89 -31.59
N ALA A 629 -53.39 6.00 -32.29
CA ALA A 629 -54.55 6.16 -33.15
C ALA A 629 -54.51 5.21 -34.35
N GLY A 630 -53.32 4.95 -34.91
CA GLY A 630 -53.10 3.94 -35.95
C GLY A 630 -53.44 2.52 -35.48
N LEU A 631 -53.14 2.19 -34.21
CA LEU A 631 -53.50 0.91 -33.59
C LEU A 631 -54.99 0.76 -33.25
N ARG A 632 -55.74 1.87 -33.18
CA ARG A 632 -57.19 1.88 -32.91
C ARG A 632 -58.07 1.86 -34.15
N ARG A 633 -57.50 1.99 -35.36
CA ARG A 633 -58.28 1.81 -36.59
C ARG A 633 -58.73 0.35 -36.66
N PRO A 634 -60.04 0.06 -36.73
CA PRO A 634 -60.50 -1.29 -37.02
C PRO A 634 -59.91 -1.74 -38.36
N VAL A 635 -59.44 -2.98 -38.44
CA VAL A 635 -59.19 -3.63 -39.72
C VAL A 635 -60.56 -3.85 -40.37
N SER A 636 -61.06 -2.82 -41.06
CA SER A 636 -62.26 -2.91 -41.89
C SER A 636 -62.07 -2.00 -43.09
N ASP A 637 -61.49 -2.57 -44.13
CA ASP A 637 -61.94 -2.47 -45.51
C ASP A 637 -60.95 -3.30 -46.36
N GLU A 638 -61.28 -4.58 -46.56
CA GLU A 638 -60.71 -5.36 -47.67
C GLU A 638 -61.18 -4.71 -48.98
N PRO A 639 -60.27 -4.30 -49.88
CA PRO A 639 -60.67 -3.89 -51.22
C PRO A 639 -61.08 -5.12 -52.04
N ASP A 640 -62.28 -5.01 -52.63
CA ASP A 640 -62.91 -5.91 -53.58
C ASP A 640 -61.95 -6.34 -54.72
N LYS A 641 -61.60 -7.64 -54.76
CA LYS A 641 -60.75 -8.28 -55.77
C LYS A 641 -61.52 -8.59 -57.06
N SER A 642 -62.06 -7.58 -57.74
CA SER A 642 -62.85 -7.84 -58.96
C SER A 642 -62.56 -6.95 -60.18
N ALA A 643 -61.45 -6.18 -60.20
CA ALA A 643 -61.17 -5.27 -61.33
C ALA A 643 -59.78 -5.39 -62.02
N ASP A 644 -58.81 -6.14 -61.48
CA ASP A 644 -57.42 -6.13 -62.01
C ASP A 644 -57.00 -7.36 -62.85
N GLU A 645 -57.90 -8.33 -63.10
CA GLU A 645 -57.59 -9.48 -63.98
C GLU A 645 -57.87 -9.21 -65.47
N ALA A 646 -58.46 -8.07 -65.85
CA ALA A 646 -58.78 -7.75 -67.25
C ALA A 646 -57.74 -6.88 -67.98
N SER A 647 -56.74 -6.32 -67.28
CA SER A 647 -55.77 -5.37 -67.85
C SER A 647 -54.37 -5.97 -68.08
N ALA A 648 -54.04 -7.12 -67.47
CA ALA A 648 -52.70 -7.72 -67.53
C ALA A 648 -52.41 -8.58 -68.79
N GLU A 649 -53.42 -8.95 -69.59
CA GLU A 649 -53.22 -9.71 -70.83
C GLU A 649 -52.96 -8.86 -72.09
N ALA A 650 -53.13 -7.53 -72.03
CA ALA A 650 -53.06 -6.67 -73.23
C ALA A 650 -51.67 -6.03 -73.50
N GLU A 651 -50.76 -5.96 -72.52
CA GLU A 651 -49.48 -5.25 -72.68
C GLU A 651 -48.26 -6.14 -72.96
N SER A 652 -48.39 -7.47 -72.93
CA SER A 652 -47.29 -8.43 -73.18
C SER A 652 -46.83 -8.53 -74.65
N SER A 653 -47.41 -7.78 -75.61
CA SER A 653 -47.20 -8.04 -77.04
C SER A 653 -46.57 -6.91 -77.87
N LYS A 654 -46.23 -5.74 -77.32
CA LYS A 654 -45.69 -4.64 -78.15
C LYS A 654 -44.49 -3.97 -77.51
N GLY A 655 -43.32 -4.10 -78.15
CA GLY A 655 -42.24 -3.12 -77.94
C GLY A 655 -40.79 -3.61 -77.92
N SER A 656 -40.46 -4.71 -78.60
CA SER A 656 -39.08 -4.94 -79.05
C SER A 656 -38.73 -3.93 -80.16
N ARG A 657 -37.75 -3.04 -79.93
CA ARG A 657 -36.66 -2.64 -80.85
C ARG A 657 -36.02 -1.30 -80.48
N ALA A 658 -34.68 -1.36 -80.49
CA ALA A 658 -33.65 -0.30 -80.53
C ALA A 658 -33.37 0.46 -79.22
#